data_AF-A0A1V6HT94-F1
#
_entry.id   AF-A0A1V6HT94-F1
#
_cell.length_a   1.000
_cell.length_b   1.000
_cell.length_c   1.000
_cell.angle_alpha   90.00
_cell.angle_beta   90.00
_cell.angle_gamma   90.00
#
_symmetry.space_group_name_H-M   'P 1'
#
loop_
_entity.id
_entity.type
_entity.pdbx_description
1 polymer ?
#
loop_
_entity_poly.entity_id
_entity_poly.type
_entity_poly.pdbx_seq_one_letter_code
_entity_poly.pdbx_strand_id
1 'polypeptide(L)'
;MPLAFSGRLSGAVASEAGGWGSLAGVVENAAFPVRTFAGTVAHGRWHAYEGACIHAGVRVKLDGAWVDPADLAGPVEIQETLDSPVVRASFGLIGPAWSALATERVWTLTPVEIWWDTGAPGDVRSEQRFGGYVRTCQQAEGGPAVKVECQDAVTALYGGYDLCHEVEPFAGLTRGEIVREVCLDAGLTAVDCPDGAVWQKGLFTDSKKLFEFLREFIAPEGWKMRVGRDGSELELWRPELLAPPIPPDDEWGLSRIERLALEPPRDVASRWIVRGLSAVTRDEAGFTTTSTVTRLYSRYAPVRAVKRQLTDGSVIDIASPDTASLRLVQEIHDDRTERGGKIVRHEVRERGWYNPRAAKLWSNFDNNSYEFRDALLDEAGEYVAEYEEYFHEIGRRVQTWDWNAKGENTSSTVKVWRYHNKLASTSRADVWPAVTASFRYVFTDGESYAWSRELYGLAETVTTTREHNATTGAVEREVEEVYGYSPRHAARDGTNNMPIRASGRGQLDLVAIWRRLQEKTTDYLLGDDGNLLGNREEIRGWKSHPTPAGQYDWGDFRSNDWVEQWHPLSVKLVQYNVISEDQYEEVTYGPEGRQAKVLTGRVPSPGYRSSPWTELRQAPVEAVLEDATLEAWFGFRRRILTDEYVQSVEEARDLLAREKARELSWKLTLDRAEAIAEVGQTILVRHPEHGLAARAMVTEVQTRREPRTGEASATYRLEVPL
;
A
#
# COMPACT_ATOMS: atom_id res chain seq x y z
N MET A 1 -9.18 70.70 -5.90
CA MET A 1 -9.02 70.31 -4.48
C MET A 1 -10.41 70.11 -3.88
N PRO A 2 -10.82 68.89 -3.51
CA PRO A 2 -11.93 68.71 -2.60
C PRO A 2 -11.41 68.92 -1.17
N LEU A 3 -12.02 69.85 -0.43
CA LEU A 3 -11.77 70.06 0.99
C LEU A 3 -12.30 68.85 1.76
N ALA A 4 -11.39 68.06 2.34
CA ALA A 4 -11.75 67.09 3.36
C ALA A 4 -12.11 67.85 4.64
N PHE A 5 -13.37 67.78 5.07
CA PHE A 5 -13.80 68.33 6.34
C PHE A 5 -13.85 67.20 7.38
N SER A 6 -13.11 67.37 8.48
CA SER A 6 -13.25 66.53 9.68
C SER A 6 -14.23 67.18 10.65
N GLY A 7 -15.23 66.41 11.09
CA GLY A 7 -16.14 66.80 12.16
C GLY A 7 -16.16 65.71 13.22
N ARG A 8 -16.20 66.09 14.50
CA ARG A 8 -16.35 65.16 15.62
C ARG A 8 -17.83 65.03 15.95
N LEU A 9 -18.37 63.82 15.87
CA LEU A 9 -19.72 63.51 16.37
C LEU A 9 -19.60 62.98 17.80
N SER A 10 -20.28 63.62 18.74
CA SER A 10 -20.44 63.14 20.11
C SER A 10 -21.92 63.12 20.47
N GLY A 11 -22.40 62.04 21.08
CA GLY A 11 -23.81 61.86 21.42
C GLY A 11 -24.00 60.86 22.56
N ALA A 12 -25.10 61.03 23.29
CA ALA A 12 -25.56 60.11 24.34
C ALA A 12 -26.84 59.42 23.88
N VAL A 13 -26.95 58.11 24.12
CA VAL A 13 -28.16 57.33 23.84
C VAL A 13 -28.88 57.10 25.15
N ALA A 14 -30.17 57.45 25.20
CA ALA A 14 -31.05 57.16 26.32
C ALA A 14 -32.11 56.15 25.89
N SER A 15 -32.30 55.09 26.69
CA SER A 15 -33.37 54.13 26.48
C SER A 15 -34.69 54.68 27.04
N GLU A 16 -35.76 54.63 26.24
CA GLU A 16 -37.12 54.75 26.77
C GLU A 16 -37.78 53.36 26.81
N ALA A 17 -38.60 53.12 27.83
CA ALA A 17 -39.36 51.89 27.99
C ALA A 17 -40.40 51.79 26.86
N GLY A 18 -40.04 51.11 25.76
CA GLY A 18 -40.90 50.97 24.59
C GLY A 18 -40.25 50.43 23.31
N GLY A 19 -38.98 50.01 23.34
CA GLY A 19 -38.33 49.35 22.19
C GLY A 19 -37.73 50.28 21.13
N TRP A 20 -37.61 51.59 21.41
CA TRP A 20 -36.96 52.58 20.55
C TRP A 20 -35.88 53.32 21.35
N GLY A 21 -34.69 53.49 20.75
CA GLY A 21 -33.62 54.34 21.28
C GLY A 21 -33.47 55.59 20.42
N SER A 22 -33.28 56.75 21.05
CA SER A 22 -32.96 57.99 20.34
C SER A 22 -31.45 58.25 20.37
N LEU A 23 -30.90 58.60 19.21
CA LEU A 23 -29.53 59.07 19.05
C LEU A 23 -29.57 60.57 18.78
N ALA A 24 -28.97 61.37 19.66
CA ALA A 24 -28.74 62.79 19.45
C ALA A 24 -27.23 63.03 19.30
N GLY A 25 -26.81 63.54 18.13
CA GLY A 25 -25.43 63.89 17.84
C GLY A 25 -25.29 65.38 17.55
N VAL A 26 -24.21 65.98 18.05
CA VAL A 26 -23.85 67.36 17.75
C VAL A 26 -22.66 67.36 16.80
N VAL A 27 -22.76 68.13 15.70
CA VAL A 27 -21.61 68.39 14.82
C VAL A 27 -21.10 69.79 15.11
N GLU A 28 -19.91 69.87 15.70
CA GLU A 28 -19.20 71.13 15.87
C GLU A 28 -18.27 71.38 14.67
N ASN A 29 -18.45 72.54 14.05
CA ASN A 29 -17.57 73.06 13.00
C ASN A 29 -17.25 74.52 13.35
N ALA A 30 -15.98 74.91 13.34
CA ALA A 30 -15.55 76.27 13.67
C ALA A 30 -16.10 77.35 12.73
N ALA A 31 -16.61 76.98 11.54
CA ALA A 31 -17.09 77.91 10.52
C ALA A 31 -18.64 78.02 10.39
N PHE A 32 -19.42 77.21 11.12
CA PHE A 32 -20.89 77.22 11.01
C PHE A 32 -21.57 77.00 12.38
N PRO A 33 -22.82 77.48 12.57
CA PRO A 33 -23.55 77.25 13.81
C PRO A 33 -23.82 75.75 14.04
N VAL A 34 -23.71 75.34 15.30
CA VAL A 34 -23.94 73.99 15.81
C VAL A 34 -25.24 73.42 15.25
N ARG A 35 -25.17 72.23 14.62
CA ARG A 35 -26.37 71.49 14.16
C ARG A 35 -26.52 70.19 14.94
N THR A 36 -27.73 69.97 15.45
CA THR A 36 -28.12 68.74 16.14
C THR A 36 -28.80 67.79 15.16
N PHE A 37 -28.32 66.55 15.09
CA PHE A 37 -28.98 65.46 14.37
C PHE A 37 -29.69 64.54 15.37
N ALA A 38 -30.95 64.22 15.12
CA ALA A 38 -31.72 63.25 15.89
C ALA A 38 -32.16 62.10 14.98
N GLY A 39 -31.96 60.85 15.41
CA GLY A 39 -32.39 59.65 14.70
C GLY A 39 -32.85 58.55 15.66
N THR A 40 -33.71 57.66 15.16
CA THR A 40 -34.24 56.49 15.91
C THR A 40 -33.50 55.23 15.48
N VAL A 41 -33.05 54.41 16.44
CA VAL A 41 -32.37 53.13 16.18
C VAL A 41 -33.30 51.98 16.52
N ALA A 42 -33.43 51.01 15.60
CA ALA A 42 -34.27 49.82 15.78
C ALA A 42 -33.53 48.71 16.56
N HIS A 43 -34.30 48.03 17.43
CA HIS A 43 -33.91 47.12 18.51
C HIS A 43 -32.89 46.00 18.19
N GLY A 44 -32.71 45.60 16.93
CA GLY A 44 -31.92 44.42 16.55
C GLY A 44 -30.38 44.56 16.58
N ARG A 45 -29.83 45.77 16.71
CA ARG A 45 -28.37 46.02 16.67
C ARG A 45 -27.75 46.49 18.00
N TRP A 46 -28.54 46.64 19.06
CA TRP A 46 -28.10 47.19 20.35
C TRP A 46 -27.26 46.22 21.18
N HIS A 47 -27.57 44.92 21.18
CA HIS A 47 -26.84 43.93 21.99
C HIS A 47 -25.36 43.72 21.57
N ALA A 48 -24.94 44.24 20.41
CA ALA A 48 -23.53 44.23 20.01
C ALA A 48 -22.66 45.24 20.81
N TYR A 49 -23.27 46.20 21.52
CA TYR A 49 -22.58 47.32 22.16
C TYR A 49 -22.67 47.35 23.70
N GLU A 50 -23.36 46.39 24.33
CA GLU A 50 -23.35 46.23 25.80
C GLU A 50 -22.14 45.44 26.32
N GLY A 51 -21.35 44.83 25.43
CA GLY A 51 -20.02 44.32 25.77
C GLY A 51 -19.04 45.47 25.99
N ALA A 52 -18.11 45.34 26.94
CA ALA A 52 -16.95 46.23 26.99
C ALA A 52 -16.35 46.33 25.58
N CYS A 53 -16.13 47.54 25.03
CA CYS A 53 -15.54 47.69 23.70
C CYS A 53 -14.26 46.84 23.65
N ILE A 54 -14.28 45.75 22.90
CA ILE A 54 -13.13 44.85 22.81
C ILE A 54 -12.23 45.43 21.72
N HIS A 55 -11.05 45.91 22.10
CA HIS A 55 -9.99 46.13 21.13
C HIS A 55 -9.55 44.77 20.60
N ALA A 56 -9.61 44.64 19.28
CA ALA A 56 -9.32 43.43 18.54
C ALA A 56 -8.31 43.77 17.44
N GLY A 57 -7.19 43.06 17.40
CA GLY A 57 -6.11 43.33 16.44
C GLY A 57 -5.30 42.09 16.10
N VAL A 58 -4.54 42.18 15.01
CA VAL A 58 -3.60 41.13 14.60
C VAL A 58 -2.24 41.74 14.32
N ARG A 59 -1.19 41.04 14.75
CA ARG A 59 0.20 41.38 14.45
C ARG A 59 0.92 40.16 13.90
N VAL A 60 1.77 40.39 12.91
CA VAL A 60 2.57 39.36 12.27
C VAL A 60 4.04 39.71 12.46
N LYS A 61 4.82 38.73 12.89
CA LYS A 61 6.27 38.82 12.98
C LYS A 61 6.88 37.87 11.96
N LEU A 62 7.66 38.40 11.04
CA LEU A 62 8.30 37.66 9.96
C LEU A 62 9.81 37.84 10.08
N ASP A 63 10.56 36.73 10.10
CA ASP A 63 12.02 36.72 10.27
C ASP A 63 12.49 37.53 11.50
N GLY A 64 11.77 37.40 12.61
CA GLY A 64 12.08 38.11 13.86
C GLY A 64 11.66 39.59 13.89
N ALA A 65 11.21 40.17 12.78
CA ALA A 65 10.77 41.57 12.67
C ALA A 65 9.24 41.69 12.60
N TRP A 66 8.67 42.70 13.27
CA TRP A 66 7.25 43.00 13.17
C TRP A 66 6.93 43.61 11.81
N VAL A 67 5.93 43.06 11.12
CA VAL A 67 5.37 43.62 9.89
C VAL A 67 4.56 44.86 10.25
N ASP A 68 4.75 45.96 9.50
CA ASP A 68 3.92 47.16 9.67
C ASP A 68 2.45 46.81 9.37
N PRO A 69 1.50 47.11 10.27
CA PRO A 69 0.08 46.89 10.01
C PRO A 69 -0.43 47.51 8.69
N ALA A 70 0.21 48.57 8.19
CA ALA A 70 -0.11 49.18 6.90
C ALA A 70 0.22 48.28 5.70
N ASP A 71 1.22 47.40 5.86
CA ASP A 71 1.69 46.47 4.85
C ASP A 71 0.89 45.16 4.84
N LEU A 72 0.09 44.89 5.87
CA LEU A 72 -0.83 43.75 5.88
C LEU A 72 -2.03 44.01 4.95
N ALA A 73 -2.31 43.04 4.09
CA ALA A 73 -3.40 43.10 3.13
C ALA A 73 -4.35 41.90 3.25
N GLY A 74 -5.65 42.20 3.29
CA GLY A 74 -6.68 41.20 3.50
C GLY A 74 -6.62 40.59 4.91
N PRO A 75 -7.47 39.59 5.16
CA PRO A 75 -7.50 38.91 6.44
C PRO A 75 -6.24 38.09 6.70
N VAL A 76 -5.91 37.95 7.99
CA VAL A 76 -5.06 36.87 8.48
C VAL A 76 -5.96 35.69 8.83
N GLU A 77 -5.66 34.52 8.27
CA GLU A 77 -6.44 33.30 8.45
C GLU A 77 -5.58 32.20 9.09
N ILE A 78 -6.14 31.48 10.06
CA ILE A 78 -5.54 30.27 10.65
C ILE A 78 -6.56 29.14 10.53
N GLN A 79 -6.14 28.00 9.99
CA GLN A 79 -6.95 26.82 9.76
C GLN A 79 -6.37 25.62 10.51
N GLU A 80 -7.25 24.95 11.26
CA GLU A 80 -6.95 23.76 12.04
C GLU A 80 -8.01 22.69 11.76
N THR A 81 -7.60 21.42 11.80
CA THR A 81 -8.49 20.27 11.58
C THR A 81 -8.13 19.12 12.51
N LEU A 82 -9.13 18.35 12.93
CA LEU A 82 -8.94 17.18 13.79
C LEU A 82 -8.20 16.05 13.08
N ASP A 83 -8.25 16.00 11.75
CA ASP A 83 -7.71 14.89 10.96
C ASP A 83 -6.29 15.09 10.47
N SER A 84 -5.70 16.25 10.76
CA SER A 84 -4.33 16.55 10.40
C SER A 84 -3.67 17.38 11.49
N PRO A 85 -2.45 17.03 11.93
CA PRO A 85 -1.69 17.88 12.84
C PRO A 85 -1.24 19.19 12.19
N VAL A 86 -1.38 19.31 10.85
CA VAL A 86 -0.91 20.46 10.10
C VAL A 86 -1.84 21.64 10.35
N VAL A 87 -1.33 22.66 11.03
CA VAL A 87 -1.98 23.96 11.15
C VAL A 87 -1.45 24.86 10.05
N ARG A 88 -2.38 25.46 9.30
CA ARG A 88 -2.03 26.40 8.22
C ARG A 88 -2.40 27.80 8.61
N ALA A 89 -1.57 28.75 8.23
CA ALA A 89 -1.91 30.15 8.32
C ALA A 89 -1.64 30.87 7.01
N SER A 90 -2.39 31.93 6.73
CA SER A 90 -2.13 32.77 5.58
C SER A 90 -2.44 34.23 5.84
N PHE A 91 -1.71 35.12 5.16
CA PHE A 91 -1.93 36.55 5.19
C PHE A 91 -1.39 37.18 3.90
N GLY A 92 -1.88 38.37 3.55
CA GLY A 92 -1.35 39.15 2.44
C GLY A 92 -0.36 40.22 2.90
N LEU A 93 0.65 40.48 2.07
CA LEU A 93 1.57 41.60 2.21
C LEU A 93 1.48 42.50 0.99
N ILE A 94 1.45 43.82 1.19
CA ILE A 94 1.45 44.84 0.14
C ILE A 94 2.58 45.83 0.35
N GLY A 95 3.20 46.24 -0.74
CA GLY A 95 4.25 47.26 -0.73
C GLY A 95 5.48 46.86 -1.52
N PRO A 96 6.34 47.82 -1.86
CA PRO A 96 7.51 47.57 -2.70
C PRO A 96 8.55 46.64 -2.05
N ALA A 97 8.56 46.53 -0.72
CA ALA A 97 9.45 45.64 0.03
C ALA A 97 9.09 44.14 -0.13
N TRP A 98 7.86 43.83 -0.56
CA TRP A 98 7.30 42.48 -0.48
C TRP A 98 7.05 41.82 -1.85
N SER A 99 7.56 42.41 -2.94
CA SER A 99 7.33 41.88 -4.31
C SER A 99 7.89 40.47 -4.51
N ALA A 100 7.22 39.62 -5.29
CA ALA A 100 7.61 38.23 -5.52
C ALA A 100 9.07 38.05 -6.01
N LEU A 101 9.56 38.95 -6.87
CA LEU A 101 10.96 38.92 -7.34
C LEU A 101 12.00 39.15 -6.22
N ALA A 102 11.61 39.80 -5.12
CA ALA A 102 12.46 40.01 -3.96
C ALA A 102 12.38 38.88 -2.93
N THR A 103 11.35 38.02 -3.00
CA THR A 103 10.95 37.14 -1.87
C THR A 103 10.88 35.65 -2.21
N GLU A 104 10.67 35.27 -3.49
CA GLU A 104 10.37 33.88 -3.91
C GLU A 104 11.53 32.88 -3.67
N ARG A 105 12.79 33.34 -3.62
CA ARG A 105 13.96 32.50 -3.30
C ARG A 105 14.43 32.59 -1.84
N VAL A 106 13.89 33.51 -1.07
CA VAL A 106 14.48 33.92 0.22
C VAL A 106 13.67 33.42 1.42
N TRP A 107 12.37 33.17 1.24
CA TRP A 107 11.46 32.95 2.39
C TRP A 107 11.06 31.51 2.68
N THR A 108 11.60 30.52 1.99
CA THR A 108 11.34 29.11 2.34
C THR A 108 11.91 28.82 3.72
N LEU A 109 11.07 28.33 4.64
CA LEU A 109 11.42 28.09 6.05
C LEU A 109 11.82 29.37 6.82
N THR A 110 11.31 30.54 6.42
CA THR A 110 11.44 31.75 7.24
C THR A 110 10.51 31.70 8.45
N PRO A 111 11.00 31.95 9.67
CA PRO A 111 10.16 31.94 10.87
C PRO A 111 9.04 32.97 10.82
N VAL A 112 7.85 32.58 11.26
CA VAL A 112 6.68 33.45 11.36
C VAL A 112 5.92 33.22 12.67
N GLU A 113 5.49 34.31 13.29
CA GLU A 113 4.60 34.29 14.46
C GLU A 113 3.38 35.17 14.16
N ILE A 114 2.19 34.69 14.51
CA ILE A 114 0.94 35.47 14.41
C ILE A 114 0.36 35.63 15.79
N TRP A 115 0.10 36.88 16.14
CA TRP A 115 -0.37 37.31 17.45
C TRP A 115 -1.74 37.97 17.34
N TRP A 116 -2.63 37.61 18.25
CA TRP A 116 -3.95 38.19 18.40
C TRP A 116 -3.99 39.08 19.63
N ASP A 117 -4.42 40.32 19.42
CA ASP A 117 -4.62 41.29 20.49
C ASP A 117 -6.10 41.37 20.83
N THR A 118 -6.48 41.05 22.05
CA THR A 118 -7.88 41.03 22.49
C THR A 118 -8.01 41.55 23.92
N GLY A 119 -8.93 42.49 24.15
CA GLY A 119 -9.26 42.97 25.50
C GLY A 119 -9.87 44.37 25.49
N ALA A 120 -10.29 44.87 26.66
CA ALA A 120 -10.79 46.24 26.77
C ALA A 120 -9.65 47.27 26.56
N PRO A 121 -9.92 48.50 26.10
CA PRO A 121 -8.94 49.58 26.05
C PRO A 121 -8.24 49.75 27.40
N GLY A 122 -6.93 49.53 27.43
CA GLY A 122 -6.10 49.57 28.65
C GLY A 122 -5.70 48.19 29.20
N ASP A 123 -6.43 47.13 28.86
CA ASP A 123 -6.22 45.75 29.33
C ASP A 123 -6.09 44.75 28.15
N VAL A 124 -5.57 45.22 27.01
CA VAL A 124 -5.38 44.39 25.80
C VAL A 124 -4.33 43.32 26.08
N ARG A 125 -4.70 42.05 25.90
CA ARG A 125 -3.78 40.91 25.99
C ARG A 125 -3.36 40.49 24.59
N SER A 126 -2.08 40.21 24.45
CA SER A 126 -1.49 39.66 23.24
C SER A 126 -1.25 38.18 23.43
N GLU A 127 -1.86 37.37 22.58
CA GLU A 127 -1.72 35.91 22.59
C GLU A 127 -1.14 35.46 21.26
N GLN A 128 -0.10 34.63 21.30
CA GLN A 128 0.41 33.99 20.10
C GLN A 128 -0.55 32.87 19.70
N ARG A 129 -1.02 32.89 18.46
CA ARG A 129 -2.00 31.94 17.93
C ARG A 129 -1.43 31.03 16.85
N PHE A 130 -0.29 31.42 16.28
CA PHE A 130 0.44 30.60 15.34
C PHE A 130 1.94 30.85 15.47
N GLY A 131 2.72 29.78 15.44
CA GLY A 131 4.17 29.81 15.32
C GLY A 131 4.60 28.77 14.31
N GLY A 132 5.43 29.15 13.34
CA GLY A 132 5.85 28.22 12.31
C GLY A 132 6.73 28.87 11.26
N TYR A 133 6.58 28.38 10.03
CA TYR A 133 7.44 28.76 8.92
C TYR A 133 6.64 29.10 7.68
N VAL A 134 7.17 30.04 6.89
CA VAL A 134 6.69 30.29 5.54
C VAL A 134 6.96 29.08 4.66
N ARG A 135 5.89 28.56 4.06
CA ARG A 135 5.92 27.41 3.17
C ARG A 135 6.04 27.85 1.72
N THR A 136 5.18 28.78 1.32
CA THR A 136 5.13 29.35 -0.03
C THR A 136 4.72 30.80 0.02
N CYS A 137 5.18 31.59 -0.94
CA CYS A 137 4.71 32.93 -1.19
C CYS A 137 4.34 33.05 -2.66
N GLN A 138 3.14 33.54 -2.96
CA GLN A 138 2.65 33.65 -4.33
C GLN A 138 2.11 35.05 -4.58
N GLN A 139 2.41 35.61 -5.75
CA GLN A 139 1.82 36.88 -6.15
C GLN A 139 0.33 36.66 -6.46
N ALA A 140 -0.55 37.44 -5.83
CA ALA A 140 -1.97 37.37 -6.10
C ALA A 140 -2.28 37.92 -7.51
N GLU A 141 -3.18 37.26 -8.25
CA GLU A 141 -3.63 37.76 -9.55
C GLU A 141 -4.27 39.15 -9.40
N GLY A 142 -3.70 40.15 -10.08
CA GLY A 142 -4.30 41.48 -10.21
C GLY A 142 -3.89 42.56 -9.19
N GLY A 143 -2.86 42.36 -8.35
CA GLY A 143 -2.40 43.41 -7.42
C GLY A 143 -0.94 43.32 -6.97
N PRO A 144 -0.41 44.35 -6.28
CA PRO A 144 0.95 44.36 -5.70
C PRO A 144 1.05 43.52 -4.41
N ALA A 145 0.09 42.62 -4.17
CA ALA A 145 -0.04 41.85 -2.95
C ALA A 145 0.57 40.45 -3.12
N VAL A 146 1.39 40.01 -2.17
CA VAL A 146 1.86 38.64 -2.06
C VAL A 146 1.06 37.92 -1.00
N LYS A 147 0.51 36.76 -1.33
CA LYS A 147 -0.11 35.85 -0.37
C LYS A 147 0.99 34.97 0.21
N VAL A 148 1.15 35.02 1.53
CA VAL A 148 2.09 34.19 2.28
C VAL A 148 1.31 33.05 2.89
N GLU A 149 1.72 31.82 2.59
CA GLU A 149 1.16 30.60 3.20
C GLU A 149 2.20 30.00 4.13
N CYS A 150 1.74 29.70 5.35
CA CYS A 150 2.56 29.25 6.45
C CYS A 150 2.09 27.89 6.94
N GLN A 151 3.01 27.17 7.55
CA GLN A 151 2.78 25.88 8.17
C GLN A 151 3.41 25.88 9.57
N ASP A 152 2.78 25.22 10.53
CA ASP A 152 3.28 25.16 11.91
C ASP A 152 4.72 24.61 11.99
N ALA A 153 5.41 24.95 13.07
CA ALA A 153 6.84 24.67 13.22
C ALA A 153 7.16 23.17 13.12
N VAL A 154 6.40 22.33 13.82
CA VAL A 154 6.63 20.89 13.91
C VAL A 154 6.43 20.23 12.54
N THR A 155 5.28 20.41 11.91
CA THR A 155 5.00 19.74 10.64
C THR A 155 5.78 20.33 9.47
N ALA A 156 6.17 21.61 9.51
CA ALA A 156 7.03 22.21 8.49
C ALA A 156 8.46 21.64 8.51
N LEU A 157 9.04 21.42 9.70
CA LEU A 157 10.40 20.90 9.84
C LEU A 157 10.48 19.39 9.61
N TYR A 158 9.55 18.64 10.20
CA TYR A 158 9.62 17.18 10.23
C TYR A 158 8.75 16.50 9.18
N GLY A 159 7.84 17.23 8.51
CA GLY A 159 6.89 16.64 7.56
C GLY A 159 7.52 16.09 6.28
N GLY A 160 8.74 16.52 5.97
CA GLY A 160 9.53 16.00 4.85
C GLY A 160 10.32 14.72 5.19
N TYR A 161 10.42 14.34 6.46
CA TYR A 161 11.27 13.23 6.91
C TYR A 161 10.74 11.88 6.43
N ASP A 162 11.62 11.12 5.78
CA ASP A 162 11.38 9.76 5.33
C ASP A 162 11.81 8.78 6.43
N LEU A 163 10.85 8.03 6.96
CA LEU A 163 11.09 7.09 8.05
C LEU A 163 11.81 5.83 7.57
N CYS A 164 12.86 5.48 8.30
CA CYS A 164 13.57 4.22 8.20
C CYS A 164 13.77 3.64 9.61
N HIS A 165 12.69 3.16 10.21
CA HIS A 165 12.66 2.65 11.58
C HIS A 165 12.18 1.20 11.61
N GLU A 166 12.81 0.40 12.49
CA GLU A 166 12.51 -1.01 12.69
C GLU A 166 12.30 -1.31 14.18
N VAL A 167 11.15 -1.91 14.51
CA VAL A 167 10.84 -2.42 15.85
C VAL A 167 10.67 -3.92 15.78
N GLU A 168 11.36 -4.62 16.68
CA GLU A 168 11.25 -6.06 16.78
C GLU A 168 9.86 -6.48 17.28
N PRO A 169 9.31 -7.59 16.78
CA PRO A 169 8.10 -8.20 17.30
C PRO A 169 8.22 -8.50 18.78
N PHE A 170 7.12 -8.29 19.52
CA PHE A 170 7.08 -8.55 20.97
C PHE A 170 8.20 -7.86 21.76
N ALA A 171 8.74 -6.72 21.27
CA ALA A 171 9.70 -5.91 22.00
C ALA A 171 9.18 -5.41 23.37
N GLY A 172 7.87 -5.56 23.62
CA GLY A 172 7.22 -5.11 24.85
C GLY A 172 6.93 -3.62 24.86
N LEU A 173 7.26 -2.92 23.78
CA LEU A 173 6.98 -1.51 23.59
C LEU A 173 5.48 -1.29 23.37
N THR A 174 4.98 -0.23 23.95
CA THR A 174 3.64 0.30 23.73
C THR A 174 3.60 1.15 22.46
N ARG A 175 2.42 1.35 21.87
CA ARG A 175 2.26 2.21 20.68
C ARG A 175 2.83 3.62 20.93
N GLY A 176 2.64 4.17 22.13
CA GLY A 176 3.17 5.47 22.52
C GLY A 176 4.69 5.51 22.63
N GLU A 177 5.31 4.45 23.16
CA GLU A 177 6.78 4.33 23.14
C GLU A 177 7.32 4.31 21.72
N ILE A 178 6.71 3.53 20.82
CA ILE A 178 7.10 3.48 19.40
C ILE A 178 6.91 4.84 18.73
N VAL A 179 5.82 5.55 18.99
CA VAL A 179 5.61 6.92 18.46
C VAL A 179 6.75 7.84 18.88
N ARG A 180 7.16 7.80 20.15
CA ARG A 180 8.26 8.62 20.66
C ARG A 180 9.60 8.23 20.02
N GLU A 181 9.89 6.95 19.83
CA GLU A 181 11.10 6.47 19.16
C GLU A 181 11.15 6.90 17.68
N VAL A 182 10.05 6.74 16.95
CA VAL A 182 9.95 7.13 15.53
C VAL A 182 10.05 8.64 15.36
N CYS A 183 9.51 9.44 16.29
CA CYS A 183 9.70 10.89 16.28
C CYS A 183 11.15 11.28 16.61
N LEU A 184 11.80 10.55 17.51
CA LEU A 184 13.20 10.78 17.88
C LEU A 184 14.15 10.59 16.69
N ASP A 185 13.88 9.61 15.81
CA ASP A 185 14.65 9.39 14.58
C ASP A 185 14.63 10.61 13.64
N ALA A 186 13.51 11.33 13.61
CA ALA A 186 13.38 12.59 12.88
C ALA A 186 14.01 13.79 13.62
N GLY A 187 14.46 13.60 14.86
CA GLY A 187 14.96 14.66 15.74
C GLY A 187 13.87 15.44 16.48
N LEU A 188 12.63 14.92 16.54
CA LEU A 188 11.52 15.50 17.28
C LEU A 188 11.44 14.86 18.68
N THR A 189 12.00 15.55 19.68
CA THR A 189 12.08 15.04 21.07
C THR A 189 10.91 15.46 21.96
N ALA A 190 10.22 16.54 21.60
CA ALA A 190 9.09 17.08 22.35
C ALA A 190 7.79 16.43 21.85
N VAL A 191 7.47 15.26 22.40
CA VAL A 191 6.27 14.48 22.03
C VAL A 191 5.52 14.08 23.29
N ASP A 192 4.33 14.63 23.47
CA ASP A 192 3.37 14.19 24.49
C ASP A 192 2.44 13.13 23.88
N CYS A 193 2.49 11.92 24.40
CA CYS A 193 1.74 10.78 23.87
C CYS A 193 1.36 9.84 25.02
N PRO A 194 0.12 9.32 25.08
CA PRO A 194 -0.22 8.22 25.96
C PRO A 194 0.52 6.94 25.54
N ASP A 195 0.75 6.01 26.47
CA ASP A 195 1.45 4.76 26.13
C ASP A 195 0.58 3.83 25.25
N GLY A 196 -0.72 3.70 25.53
CA GLY A 196 -1.65 2.89 24.72
C GLY A 196 -1.40 1.38 24.83
N ALA A 197 -1.87 0.61 23.85
CA ALA A 197 -1.72 -0.83 23.83
C ALA A 197 -0.26 -1.25 23.56
N VAL A 198 0.12 -2.39 24.14
CA VAL A 198 1.40 -3.05 23.84
C VAL A 198 1.40 -3.51 22.38
N TRP A 199 2.38 -3.04 21.62
CA TRP A 199 2.55 -3.37 20.21
C TRP A 199 3.26 -4.71 20.05
N GLN A 200 2.57 -5.69 19.46
CA GLN A 200 3.09 -7.06 19.37
C GLN A 200 3.70 -7.44 18.01
N LYS A 201 3.39 -6.69 16.94
CA LYS A 201 3.90 -6.96 15.60
C LYS A 201 5.30 -6.37 15.42
N GLY A 202 6.01 -6.87 14.42
CA GLY A 202 7.17 -6.14 13.88
C GLY A 202 6.69 -4.88 13.18
N LEU A 203 7.45 -3.81 13.32
CA LEU A 203 7.25 -2.59 12.56
C LEU A 203 8.47 -2.39 11.68
N PHE A 204 8.24 -2.15 10.40
CA PHE A 204 9.28 -1.73 9.47
C PHE A 204 8.71 -0.59 8.63
N THR A 205 9.38 0.55 8.66
CA THR A 205 9.06 1.69 7.81
C THR A 205 10.17 1.84 6.79
N ASP A 206 9.80 1.90 5.52
CA ASP A 206 10.71 2.20 4.41
C ASP A 206 10.20 3.44 3.68
N SER A 207 10.89 4.54 3.91
CA SER A 207 10.70 5.80 3.18
C SER A 207 9.27 6.36 3.24
N LYS A 208 8.50 6.04 4.30
CA LYS A 208 7.16 6.60 4.54
C LYS A 208 7.28 7.94 5.26
N LYS A 209 6.46 8.93 4.91
CA LYS A 209 6.47 10.24 5.58
C LYS A 209 6.01 10.12 7.04
N LEU A 210 6.73 10.79 7.95
CA LEU A 210 6.49 10.72 9.40
C LEU A 210 5.01 10.85 9.79
N PHE A 211 4.36 11.96 9.43
CA PHE A 211 2.97 12.20 9.85
C PHE A 211 1.94 11.34 9.11
N GLU A 212 2.28 10.81 7.93
CA GLU A 212 1.43 9.84 7.24
C GLU A 212 1.45 8.49 7.97
N PHE A 213 2.65 8.04 8.35
CA PHE A 213 2.83 6.87 9.21
C PHE A 213 2.10 7.03 10.54
N LEU A 214 2.37 8.12 11.28
CA LEU A 214 1.77 8.33 12.60
C LEU A 214 0.24 8.33 12.54
N ARG A 215 -0.36 8.99 11.54
CA ARG A 215 -1.82 9.06 11.37
C ARG A 215 -2.45 7.67 11.26
N GLU A 216 -1.81 6.76 10.53
CA GLU A 216 -2.33 5.40 10.35
C GLU A 216 -2.00 4.52 11.57
N PHE A 217 -0.80 4.65 12.12
CA PHE A 217 -0.34 3.86 13.25
C PHE A 217 -1.17 4.08 14.52
N ILE A 218 -1.65 5.31 14.75
CA ILE A 218 -2.41 5.66 15.96
C ILE A 218 -3.92 5.52 15.79
N ALA A 219 -4.42 5.34 14.57
CA ALA A 219 -5.85 5.27 14.27
C ALA A 219 -6.59 4.17 15.07
N PRO A 220 -6.02 2.97 15.29
CA PRO A 220 -6.66 1.93 16.12
C PRO A 220 -6.90 2.33 17.58
N GLU A 221 -6.11 3.25 18.13
CA GLU A 221 -6.32 3.80 19.48
C GLU A 221 -7.35 4.94 19.51
N GLY A 222 -7.68 5.50 18.34
CA GLY A 222 -8.54 6.67 18.19
C GLY A 222 -7.86 7.97 18.59
N TRP A 223 -6.53 7.99 18.66
CA TRP A 223 -5.77 9.20 18.92
C TRP A 223 -5.75 10.13 17.71
N LYS A 224 -5.62 11.43 17.99
CA LYS A 224 -5.44 12.52 17.04
C LYS A 224 -4.17 13.28 17.40
N MET A 225 -3.65 14.04 16.44
CA MET A 225 -2.40 14.79 16.58
C MET A 225 -2.65 16.28 16.39
N ARG A 226 -1.92 17.12 17.13
CA ARG A 226 -1.88 18.58 17.07
C ARG A 226 -0.52 19.03 17.52
N VAL A 227 -0.18 20.24 17.12
CA VAL A 227 0.94 20.94 17.70
C VAL A 227 0.47 21.64 18.96
N GLY A 228 1.25 21.54 20.04
CA GLY A 228 1.01 22.25 21.29
C GLY A 228 0.91 23.76 21.08
N ARG A 229 0.26 24.47 22.00
CA ARG A 229 -0.03 25.90 21.86
C ARG A 229 1.21 26.79 21.71
N ASP A 230 2.33 26.37 22.26
CA ASP A 230 3.61 27.07 22.14
C ASP A 230 4.35 26.76 20.83
N GLY A 231 3.79 25.88 19.99
CA GLY A 231 4.37 25.46 18.72
C GLY A 231 5.54 24.49 18.85
N SER A 232 5.86 24.04 20.08
CA SER A 232 7.14 23.37 20.37
C SER A 232 7.06 21.85 20.45
N GLU A 233 5.87 21.30 20.73
CA GLU A 233 5.66 19.87 20.92
C GLU A 233 4.55 19.29 20.03
N LEU A 234 4.66 18.00 19.71
CA LEU A 234 3.60 17.21 19.11
C LEU A 234 2.81 16.53 20.23
N GLU A 235 1.51 16.80 20.30
CA GLU A 235 0.61 16.18 21.29
C GLU A 235 -0.30 15.16 20.60
N LEU A 236 -0.40 13.98 21.18
CA LEU A 236 -1.37 12.94 20.83
C LEU A 236 -2.43 12.84 21.92
N TRP A 237 -3.70 13.03 21.56
CA TRP A 237 -4.81 12.88 22.51
C TRP A 237 -5.99 12.17 21.85
N ARG A 238 -6.90 11.67 22.68
CA ARG A 238 -8.15 11.08 22.23
C ARG A 238 -9.28 12.10 22.45
N PRO A 239 -9.87 12.70 21.39
CA PRO A 239 -11.04 13.54 21.56
C PRO A 239 -12.23 12.66 21.99
N GLU A 240 -12.91 13.04 23.06
CA GLU A 240 -14.08 12.31 23.56
C GLU A 240 -15.30 13.21 23.62
N LEU A 241 -16.38 12.74 22.99
CA LEU A 241 -17.67 13.40 23.17
C LEU A 241 -18.22 12.99 24.54
N LEU A 242 -18.15 13.92 25.49
CA LEU A 242 -18.56 13.65 26.86
C LEU A 242 -20.08 13.47 26.93
N ALA A 243 -20.55 12.41 27.58
CA ALA A 243 -21.97 12.18 27.81
C ALA A 243 -22.48 13.03 28.99
N PRO A 244 -23.78 13.40 29.01
CA PRO A 244 -24.40 13.96 30.22
C PRO A 244 -24.18 13.03 31.43
N PRO A 245 -23.88 13.56 32.63
CA PRO A 245 -24.12 14.94 33.10
C PRO A 245 -22.93 15.90 32.96
N ILE A 246 -21.81 15.51 32.33
CA ILE A 246 -20.63 16.37 32.20
C ILE A 246 -21.00 17.61 31.35
N PRO A 247 -20.75 18.85 31.80
CA PRO A 247 -21.09 20.06 31.03
C PRO A 247 -20.25 20.17 29.75
N PRO A 248 -20.75 20.87 28.71
CA PRO A 248 -19.98 21.11 27.49
C PRO A 248 -18.91 22.15 27.78
N ASP A 249 -17.88 22.23 26.93
CA ASP A 249 -16.86 23.27 27.03
C ASP A 249 -17.45 24.67 26.78
N ASP A 250 -18.45 24.76 25.90
CA ASP A 250 -19.21 25.99 25.64
C ASP A 250 -20.64 25.69 25.15
N GLU A 251 -21.51 26.70 25.19
CA GLU A 251 -22.89 26.66 24.69
C GLU A 251 -23.15 27.78 23.68
N TRP A 252 -23.62 27.41 22.48
CA TRP A 252 -23.87 28.34 21.38
C TRP A 252 -25.37 28.39 21.05
N GLY A 253 -25.96 29.55 21.30
CA GLY A 253 -27.33 29.87 20.92
C GLY A 253 -27.40 30.82 19.71
N LEU A 254 -28.64 31.18 19.31
CA LEU A 254 -28.92 32.09 18.19
C LEU A 254 -28.15 33.42 18.24
N SER A 255 -27.88 33.96 19.43
CA SER A 255 -27.17 35.22 19.58
C SER A 255 -25.68 35.16 19.23
N ARG A 256 -25.10 33.95 19.16
CA ARG A 256 -23.66 33.72 18.92
C ARG A 256 -23.38 33.04 17.57
N ILE A 257 -24.42 32.72 16.81
CA ILE A 257 -24.36 32.03 15.51
C ILE A 257 -24.89 32.99 14.45
N GLU A 258 -24.05 33.39 13.51
CA GLU A 258 -24.44 34.29 12.42
C GLU A 258 -25.08 33.53 11.27
N ARG A 259 -24.55 32.34 10.99
CA ARG A 259 -25.03 31.44 9.95
C ARG A 259 -24.87 29.99 10.40
N LEU A 260 -25.86 29.17 10.09
CA LEU A 260 -25.80 27.72 10.26
C LEU A 260 -26.17 27.04 8.93
N ALA A 261 -25.34 26.08 8.53
CA ALA A 261 -25.65 25.11 7.50
C ALA A 261 -25.64 23.69 8.10
N LEU A 262 -26.66 22.91 7.76
CA LEU A 262 -26.84 21.54 8.23
C LEU A 262 -26.74 20.57 7.05
N GLU A 263 -25.79 19.65 7.15
CA GLU A 263 -25.60 18.56 6.20
C GLU A 263 -25.92 17.24 6.91
N PRO A 264 -27.03 16.56 6.54
CA PRO A 264 -27.30 15.23 7.07
C PRO A 264 -26.27 14.22 6.56
N PRO A 265 -26.06 13.10 7.25
CA PRO A 265 -25.25 12.02 6.74
C PRO A 265 -25.83 11.52 5.41
N ARG A 266 -24.98 11.44 4.39
CA ARG A 266 -25.32 10.93 3.05
C ARG A 266 -24.24 9.95 2.63
N ASP A 267 -24.62 9.00 1.78
CA ASP A 267 -23.71 8.04 1.17
C ASP A 267 -22.98 7.09 2.14
N VAL A 268 -23.49 6.94 3.37
CA VAL A 268 -22.96 6.04 4.41
C VAL A 268 -22.97 4.59 3.93
N ALA A 269 -21.89 3.85 4.21
CA ALA A 269 -21.84 2.43 3.86
C ALA A 269 -22.91 1.65 4.67
N SER A 270 -23.38 0.52 4.16
CA SER A 270 -24.21 -0.44 4.94
C SER A 270 -23.41 -1.67 5.35
N ARG A 271 -22.27 -1.90 4.69
CA ARG A 271 -21.30 -2.93 5.00
C ARG A 271 -19.90 -2.34 5.11
N TRP A 272 -19.30 -2.47 6.27
CA TRP A 272 -17.91 -2.09 6.52
C TRP A 272 -17.06 -3.34 6.72
N ILE A 273 -15.88 -3.32 6.11
CA ILE A 273 -14.90 -4.39 6.23
C ILE A 273 -13.59 -3.73 6.62
N VAL A 274 -13.08 -3.99 7.83
CA VAL A 274 -11.70 -3.65 8.19
C VAL A 274 -10.84 -4.89 7.97
N ARG A 275 -9.73 -4.69 7.25
CA ARG A 275 -8.69 -5.68 7.05
C ARG A 275 -7.43 -5.20 7.74
N GLY A 276 -7.12 -5.87 8.83
CA GLY A 276 -5.90 -5.73 9.60
C GLY A 276 -5.08 -7.00 9.61
N LEU A 277 -4.02 -6.98 10.39
CA LEU A 277 -2.91 -7.92 10.30
C LEU A 277 -2.45 -8.26 11.72
N SER A 278 -2.83 -9.38 12.33
CA SER A 278 -2.50 -9.69 13.75
C SER A 278 -1.30 -10.62 13.92
N ALA A 279 -0.63 -10.57 15.08
CA ALA A 279 0.42 -11.52 15.46
C ALA A 279 -0.18 -12.74 16.20
N VAL A 280 0.35 -13.94 15.95
CA VAL A 280 -0.12 -15.19 16.57
C VAL A 280 0.99 -15.83 17.43
N THR A 281 0.66 -16.26 18.65
CA THR A 281 1.57 -16.95 19.59
C THR A 281 1.70 -18.46 19.36
N ARG A 282 2.88 -19.01 19.73
CA ARG A 282 3.40 -20.36 19.40
C ARG A 282 3.56 -21.27 20.63
N ASP A 283 3.55 -22.59 20.42
CA ASP A 283 3.56 -23.67 21.42
C ASP A 283 4.96 -24.17 21.89
N GLU A 284 4.96 -25.16 22.78
CA GLU A 284 6.11 -25.68 23.57
C GLU A 284 7.24 -26.35 22.76
N ALA A 285 7.04 -26.73 21.49
CA ALA A 285 8.11 -27.28 20.65
C ALA A 285 8.88 -26.20 19.88
N GLY A 286 8.44 -24.95 19.97
CA GLY A 286 9.08 -23.82 19.31
C GLY A 286 8.96 -23.84 17.79
N PHE A 287 8.05 -24.64 17.22
CA PHE A 287 7.64 -24.63 15.81
C PHE A 287 6.19 -24.17 15.67
N THR A 288 5.90 -23.29 14.72
CA THR A 288 4.54 -22.98 14.26
C THR A 288 4.52 -23.28 12.79
N THR A 289 3.55 -24.08 12.39
CA THR A 289 3.17 -24.23 10.99
C THR A 289 1.86 -23.49 10.80
N THR A 290 1.89 -22.40 10.05
CA THR A 290 0.69 -21.67 9.63
C THR A 290 0.24 -22.22 8.28
N SER A 291 -0.94 -22.82 8.24
CA SER A 291 -1.56 -23.32 7.02
C SER A 291 -2.72 -22.42 6.62
N THR A 292 -2.59 -21.74 5.48
CA THR A 292 -3.69 -20.99 4.87
C THR A 292 -4.24 -21.79 3.71
N VAL A 293 -5.56 -22.00 3.67
CA VAL A 293 -6.22 -22.68 2.54
C VAL A 293 -7.16 -21.68 1.86
N THR A 294 -6.82 -21.27 0.64
CA THR A 294 -7.67 -20.43 -0.20
C THR A 294 -8.44 -21.31 -1.17
N ARG A 295 -9.78 -21.21 -1.16
CA ARG A 295 -10.67 -21.98 -2.05
C ARG A 295 -11.46 -21.05 -2.95
N LEU A 296 -11.36 -21.26 -4.26
CA LEU A 296 -12.14 -20.54 -5.27
C LEU A 296 -13.26 -21.45 -5.79
N TYR A 297 -14.51 -21.00 -5.67
CA TYR A 297 -15.67 -21.69 -6.23
C TYR A 297 -16.18 -20.96 -7.47
N SER A 298 -16.45 -21.69 -8.54
CA SER A 298 -17.05 -21.15 -9.76
C SER A 298 -18.03 -22.16 -10.37
N ARG A 299 -18.89 -21.69 -11.28
CA ARG A 299 -19.74 -22.60 -12.07
C ARG A 299 -18.84 -23.38 -13.03
N TYR A 300 -18.75 -24.69 -12.81
CA TYR A 300 -17.88 -25.59 -13.57
C TYR A 300 -18.60 -26.90 -13.89
N ALA A 301 -18.40 -27.41 -15.09
CA ALA A 301 -18.90 -28.70 -15.55
C ALA A 301 -17.69 -29.57 -15.94
N PRO A 302 -17.26 -30.52 -15.10
CA PRO A 302 -16.14 -31.39 -15.44
C PRO A 302 -16.41 -32.17 -16.72
N VAL A 303 -15.39 -32.27 -17.57
CA VAL A 303 -15.49 -33.09 -18.78
C VAL A 303 -15.23 -34.55 -18.40
N ARG A 304 -16.17 -35.44 -18.76
CA ARG A 304 -15.99 -36.90 -18.64
C ARG A 304 -16.38 -37.62 -19.91
N ALA A 305 -15.82 -38.81 -20.12
CA ALA A 305 -16.22 -39.68 -21.21
C ALA A 305 -17.68 -40.12 -21.01
N VAL A 306 -18.53 -39.80 -21.99
CA VAL A 306 -19.96 -40.20 -22.01
C VAL A 306 -20.23 -41.40 -22.90
N LYS A 307 -19.26 -41.74 -23.77
CA LYS A 307 -19.31 -42.85 -24.73
C LYS A 307 -18.04 -43.68 -24.66
N ARG A 308 -18.09 -44.95 -25.05
CA ARG A 308 -16.95 -45.87 -25.15
C ARG A 308 -17.03 -46.69 -26.44
N GLN A 309 -15.90 -46.85 -27.12
CA GLN A 309 -15.78 -47.78 -28.25
C GLN A 309 -15.37 -49.17 -27.75
N LEU A 310 -16.11 -50.21 -28.14
CA LEU A 310 -15.80 -51.61 -27.85
C LEU A 310 -14.75 -52.15 -28.85
N THR A 311 -14.18 -53.31 -28.52
CA THR A 311 -13.14 -53.96 -29.35
C THR A 311 -13.60 -54.35 -30.76
N ASP A 312 -14.91 -54.43 -30.98
CA ASP A 312 -15.54 -54.68 -32.28
C ASP A 312 -15.79 -53.39 -33.09
N GLY A 313 -15.41 -52.23 -32.56
CA GLY A 313 -15.58 -50.91 -33.16
C GLY A 313 -16.92 -50.23 -32.86
N SER A 314 -17.86 -50.91 -32.19
CA SER A 314 -19.17 -50.32 -31.81
C SER A 314 -19.03 -49.30 -30.68
N VAL A 315 -19.92 -48.30 -30.63
CA VAL A 315 -19.91 -47.24 -29.60
C VAL A 315 -21.13 -47.38 -28.70
N ILE A 316 -20.91 -47.38 -27.38
CA ILE A 316 -21.96 -47.43 -26.36
C ILE A 316 -21.92 -46.20 -25.45
N ASP A 317 -23.07 -45.78 -24.93
CA ASP A 317 -23.15 -44.76 -23.88
C ASP A 317 -22.71 -45.37 -22.54
N ILE A 318 -21.83 -44.67 -21.82
CA ILE A 318 -21.30 -45.11 -20.51
C ILE A 318 -21.64 -44.15 -19.37
N ALA A 319 -21.98 -42.89 -19.66
CA ALA A 319 -22.34 -41.90 -18.66
C ALA A 319 -23.13 -40.72 -19.27
N SER A 320 -23.84 -39.94 -18.45
CA SER A 320 -24.45 -38.67 -18.88
C SER A 320 -23.44 -37.50 -18.77
N PRO A 321 -23.56 -36.44 -19.58
CA PRO A 321 -22.72 -35.24 -19.42
C PRO A 321 -22.91 -34.59 -18.04
N ASP A 322 -21.82 -34.10 -17.47
CA ASP A 322 -21.87 -33.32 -16.23
C ASP A 322 -22.46 -31.93 -16.51
N THR A 323 -23.28 -31.43 -15.58
CA THR A 323 -23.91 -30.10 -15.71
C THR A 323 -23.12 -29.06 -14.92
N ALA A 324 -23.12 -27.81 -15.41
CA ALA A 324 -22.43 -26.70 -14.77
C ALA A 324 -23.06 -26.39 -13.41
N SER A 325 -22.33 -26.66 -12.34
CA SER A 325 -22.72 -26.39 -10.97
C SER A 325 -21.62 -25.65 -10.22
N LEU A 326 -21.94 -25.03 -9.09
CA LEU A 326 -20.93 -24.36 -8.27
C LEU A 326 -19.99 -25.43 -7.68
N ARG A 327 -18.73 -25.46 -8.13
CA ARG A 327 -17.70 -26.42 -7.69
C ARG A 327 -16.42 -25.69 -7.33
N LEU A 328 -15.59 -26.34 -6.51
CA LEU A 328 -14.23 -25.88 -6.22
C LEU A 328 -13.40 -25.96 -7.51
N VAL A 329 -12.87 -24.84 -7.99
CA VAL A 329 -12.07 -24.76 -9.22
C VAL A 329 -10.59 -24.55 -8.96
N GLN A 330 -10.23 -24.01 -7.80
CA GLN A 330 -8.85 -23.84 -7.37
C GLN A 330 -8.74 -23.90 -5.85
N GLU A 331 -7.70 -24.56 -5.35
CA GLU A 331 -7.39 -24.65 -3.93
C GLU A 331 -5.89 -24.41 -3.75
N ILE A 332 -5.52 -23.38 -3.01
CA ILE A 332 -4.13 -23.05 -2.70
C ILE A 332 -3.92 -23.35 -1.22
N HIS A 333 -3.04 -24.30 -0.91
CA HIS A 333 -2.51 -24.53 0.43
C HIS A 333 -1.20 -23.77 0.54
N ASP A 334 -1.07 -23.00 1.59
CA ASP A 334 0.11 -22.21 1.87
C ASP A 334 0.54 -22.52 3.31
N ASP A 335 1.50 -23.44 3.43
CA ASP A 335 2.04 -23.96 4.67
C ASP A 335 3.37 -23.29 4.98
N ARG A 336 3.48 -22.65 6.14
CA ARG A 336 4.70 -21.99 6.55
C ARG A 336 5.14 -22.48 7.91
N THR A 337 6.25 -23.20 7.95
CA THR A 337 6.88 -23.73 9.16
C THR A 337 8.05 -22.84 9.56
N GLU A 338 8.05 -22.41 10.82
CA GLU A 338 9.10 -21.53 11.35
C GLU A 338 9.63 -22.11 12.67
N ARG A 339 10.79 -21.64 13.15
CA ARG A 339 11.40 -21.98 14.44
C ARG A 339 12.00 -20.72 15.08
N GLY A 340 11.59 -20.37 16.30
CA GLY A 340 12.11 -19.17 17.01
C GLY A 340 11.96 -17.85 16.23
N GLY A 341 10.78 -17.61 15.64
CA GLY A 341 10.51 -16.40 14.83
C GLY A 341 11.06 -16.43 13.39
N LYS A 342 11.81 -17.48 13.01
CA LYS A 342 12.45 -17.60 11.70
C LYS A 342 11.81 -18.65 10.83
N ILE A 343 11.52 -18.34 9.58
CA ILE A 343 10.96 -19.32 8.63
C ILE A 343 12.03 -20.35 8.30
N VAL A 344 11.72 -21.63 8.52
CA VAL A 344 12.60 -22.73 8.13
C VAL A 344 12.12 -23.34 6.82
N ARG A 345 10.80 -23.31 6.57
CA ARG A 345 10.17 -23.84 5.38
C ARG A 345 8.87 -23.10 5.04
N HIS A 346 8.66 -22.80 3.78
CA HIS A 346 7.42 -22.28 3.22
C HIS A 346 7.05 -23.15 2.04
N GLU A 347 5.83 -23.64 1.99
CA GLU A 347 5.34 -24.58 1.01
C GLU A 347 3.98 -24.12 0.49
N VAL A 348 3.93 -23.72 -0.77
CA VAL A 348 2.69 -23.42 -1.49
C VAL A 348 2.36 -24.59 -2.38
N ARG A 349 1.19 -25.21 -2.21
CA ARG A 349 0.63 -26.22 -3.12
C ARG A 349 -0.63 -25.66 -3.75
N GLU A 350 -0.68 -25.70 -5.06
CA GLU A 350 -1.83 -25.28 -5.84
C GLU A 350 -2.49 -26.52 -6.44
N ARG A 351 -3.81 -26.62 -6.28
CA ARG A 351 -4.65 -27.67 -6.84
C ARG A 351 -5.68 -27.06 -7.79
N GLY A 352 -5.92 -27.75 -8.89
CA GLY A 352 -6.86 -27.35 -9.93
C GLY A 352 -7.36 -28.57 -10.70
N TRP A 353 -8.21 -28.32 -11.69
CA TRP A 353 -8.72 -29.39 -12.55
C TRP A 353 -7.70 -29.74 -13.63
N TYR A 354 -7.36 -31.04 -13.70
CA TYR A 354 -6.67 -31.62 -14.84
C TYR A 354 -7.62 -31.68 -16.05
N ASN A 355 -7.16 -31.21 -17.22
CA ASN A 355 -7.88 -31.35 -18.47
C ASN A 355 -7.23 -32.42 -19.38
N PRO A 356 -7.89 -33.57 -19.60
CA PRO A 356 -7.36 -34.67 -20.41
C PRO A 356 -7.27 -34.36 -21.91
N ARG A 357 -7.98 -33.34 -22.41
CA ARG A 357 -7.84 -32.89 -23.81
C ARG A 357 -6.51 -32.19 -24.04
N ALA A 358 -6.05 -31.43 -23.04
CA ALA A 358 -4.84 -30.63 -23.10
C ALA A 358 -3.60 -31.51 -22.94
N ALA A 359 -3.57 -32.38 -21.91
CA ALA A 359 -2.41 -33.21 -21.59
C ALA A 359 -2.74 -34.71 -21.64
N LYS A 360 -2.30 -35.40 -22.70
CA LYS A 360 -2.60 -36.82 -22.97
C LYS A 360 -1.56 -37.80 -22.41
N LEU A 361 -0.44 -37.26 -21.95
CA LEU A 361 0.64 -38.01 -21.32
C LEU A 361 0.59 -37.78 -19.82
N TRP A 362 0.82 -38.84 -19.04
CA TRP A 362 0.89 -38.78 -17.58
C TRP A 362 2.25 -39.26 -17.08
N SER A 363 2.86 -38.55 -16.13
CA SER A 363 4.13 -38.98 -15.51
C SER A 363 3.90 -40.14 -14.54
N ASN A 364 4.59 -41.26 -14.72
CA ASN A 364 4.64 -42.34 -13.75
C ASN A 364 5.96 -42.30 -12.98
N PHE A 365 5.86 -41.99 -11.69
CA PHE A 365 7.01 -41.86 -10.80
C PHE A 365 7.65 -43.20 -10.44
N ASP A 366 6.86 -44.28 -10.39
CA ASP A 366 7.34 -45.58 -9.92
C ASP A 366 8.33 -46.22 -10.90
N ASN A 367 8.15 -45.96 -12.20
CA ASN A 367 9.03 -46.44 -13.26
C ASN A 367 9.85 -45.31 -13.93
N ASN A 368 9.74 -44.08 -13.41
CA ASN A 368 10.42 -42.89 -13.89
C ASN A 368 10.25 -42.63 -15.40
N SER A 369 9.02 -42.76 -15.89
CA SER A 369 8.66 -42.62 -17.31
C SER A 369 7.34 -41.84 -17.50
N TYR A 370 6.89 -41.66 -18.75
CA TYR A 370 5.52 -41.21 -19.02
C TYR A 370 4.72 -42.30 -19.72
N GLU A 371 3.42 -42.30 -19.49
CA GLU A 371 2.47 -43.24 -20.09
C GLU A 371 1.37 -42.47 -20.81
N PHE A 372 0.89 -42.98 -21.95
CA PHE A 372 -0.33 -42.42 -22.55
C PHE A 372 -1.53 -42.93 -21.77
N ARG A 373 -2.45 -42.02 -21.49
CA ARG A 373 -3.80 -42.41 -21.11
C ARG A 373 -4.56 -42.89 -22.34
N ASP A 374 -5.33 -43.95 -22.18
CA ASP A 374 -6.17 -44.49 -23.23
C ASP A 374 -7.16 -43.42 -23.71
N ALA A 375 -7.35 -43.35 -25.03
CA ALA A 375 -8.12 -42.30 -25.69
C ALA A 375 -9.19 -42.89 -26.60
N LEU A 376 -10.33 -42.24 -26.61
CA LEU A 376 -11.49 -42.48 -27.46
C LEU A 376 -11.55 -41.40 -28.55
N LEU A 377 -12.26 -41.69 -29.63
CA LEU A 377 -12.67 -40.68 -30.62
C LEU A 377 -14.14 -40.34 -30.36
N ASP A 378 -14.48 -39.05 -30.29
CA ASP A 378 -15.88 -38.61 -30.22
C ASP A 378 -16.55 -38.58 -31.61
N GLU A 379 -17.82 -38.17 -31.66
CA GLU A 379 -18.61 -38.09 -32.92
C GLU A 379 -18.06 -37.07 -33.92
N ALA A 380 -17.23 -36.12 -33.47
CA ALA A 380 -16.54 -35.15 -34.31
C ALA A 380 -15.16 -35.66 -34.77
N GLY A 381 -14.76 -36.87 -34.36
CA GLY A 381 -13.44 -37.44 -34.64
C GLY A 381 -12.33 -36.83 -33.77
N GLU A 382 -12.68 -36.13 -32.68
CA GLU A 382 -11.71 -35.55 -31.75
C GLU A 382 -11.33 -36.57 -30.67
N TYR A 383 -10.06 -36.52 -30.26
CA TYR A 383 -9.54 -37.36 -29.19
C TYR A 383 -10.08 -36.92 -27.83
N VAL A 384 -10.82 -37.80 -27.15
CA VAL A 384 -11.28 -37.65 -25.77
C VAL A 384 -10.60 -38.72 -24.93
N ALA A 385 -9.83 -38.37 -23.89
CA ALA A 385 -9.28 -39.41 -23.02
C ALA A 385 -10.41 -40.21 -22.34
N GLU A 386 -10.20 -41.49 -22.10
CA GLU A 386 -11.17 -42.36 -21.40
C GLU A 386 -11.51 -41.86 -19.98
N TYR A 387 -10.63 -41.05 -19.40
CA TYR A 387 -10.71 -40.58 -18.00
C TYR A 387 -11.43 -39.23 -17.86
N GLU A 388 -12.16 -39.10 -16.75
CA GLU A 388 -12.81 -37.87 -16.26
C GLU A 388 -11.78 -36.83 -15.78
N GLU A 389 -12.07 -35.54 -15.94
CA GLU A 389 -11.34 -34.46 -15.28
C GLU A 389 -11.39 -34.66 -13.76
N TYR A 390 -10.26 -34.53 -13.07
CA TYR A 390 -10.22 -34.65 -11.62
C TYR A 390 -9.37 -33.53 -11.00
N PHE A 391 -9.64 -33.24 -9.73
CA PHE A 391 -9.04 -32.14 -9.00
C PHE A 391 -7.77 -32.57 -8.28
N HIS A 392 -6.61 -32.09 -8.73
CA HIS A 392 -5.30 -32.55 -8.26
C HIS A 392 -4.27 -31.40 -8.18
N GLU A 393 -3.12 -31.63 -7.55
CA GLU A 393 -1.99 -30.69 -7.52
C GLU A 393 -1.52 -30.33 -8.93
N ILE A 394 -1.46 -29.03 -9.23
CA ILE A 394 -1.03 -28.44 -10.50
C ILE A 394 0.27 -27.62 -10.35
N GLY A 395 0.61 -27.22 -9.13
CA GLY A 395 1.83 -26.50 -8.82
C GLY A 395 2.25 -26.71 -7.39
N ARG A 396 3.56 -26.73 -7.14
CA ARG A 396 4.10 -26.70 -5.78
C ARG A 396 5.37 -25.87 -5.75
N ARG A 397 5.53 -25.06 -4.72
CA ARG A 397 6.74 -24.30 -4.44
C ARG A 397 7.11 -24.50 -2.99
N VAL A 398 8.32 -24.94 -2.71
CA VAL A 398 8.87 -25.06 -1.37
C VAL A 398 10.10 -24.17 -1.29
N GLN A 399 10.12 -23.25 -0.36
CA GLN A 399 11.30 -22.49 0.01
C GLN A 399 11.79 -22.94 1.39
N THR A 400 13.08 -23.18 1.54
CA THR A 400 13.71 -23.49 2.82
C THR A 400 14.84 -22.51 3.08
N TRP A 401 15.08 -22.22 4.35
CA TRP A 401 16.13 -21.30 4.78
C TRP A 401 17.00 -21.95 5.85
N ASP A 402 18.31 -21.76 5.72
CA ASP A 402 19.29 -22.19 6.69
C ASP A 402 19.76 -20.98 7.50
N TRP A 403 19.84 -21.16 8.82
CA TRP A 403 20.13 -20.09 9.76
C TRP A 403 21.35 -20.44 10.59
N ASN A 404 22.27 -19.49 10.76
CA ASN A 404 23.42 -19.65 11.64
C ASN A 404 23.04 -19.46 13.13
N ALA A 405 24.01 -19.71 14.02
CA ALA A 405 23.85 -19.56 15.47
C ALA A 405 23.55 -18.13 15.93
N LYS A 406 23.87 -17.11 15.12
CA LYS A 406 23.68 -15.69 15.47
C LYS A 406 22.28 -15.17 15.18
N GLY A 407 21.53 -15.78 14.27
CA GLY A 407 20.37 -15.05 13.75
C GLY A 407 20.15 -15.15 12.27
N GLU A 408 21.23 -15.33 11.52
CA GLU A 408 21.32 -14.82 10.15
C GLU A 408 21.08 -15.95 9.15
N ASN A 409 20.36 -15.63 8.08
CA ASN A 409 20.14 -16.55 6.96
C ASN A 409 21.46 -16.71 6.18
N THR A 410 21.97 -17.93 6.10
CA THR A 410 23.20 -18.26 5.35
C THR A 410 22.91 -18.77 3.95
N SER A 411 21.76 -19.43 3.76
CA SER A 411 21.33 -19.93 2.46
C SER A 411 19.82 -20.08 2.39
N SER A 412 19.28 -19.86 1.20
CA SER A 412 17.88 -20.19 0.90
C SER A 412 17.79 -21.09 -0.33
N THR A 413 16.88 -22.05 -0.31
CA THR A 413 16.62 -22.96 -1.43
C THR A 413 15.15 -22.86 -1.82
N VAL A 414 14.85 -22.50 -3.06
CA VAL A 414 13.50 -22.52 -3.63
C VAL A 414 13.40 -23.69 -4.60
N LYS A 415 12.49 -24.62 -4.33
CA LYS A 415 12.12 -25.71 -5.23
C LYS A 415 10.73 -25.45 -5.79
N VAL A 416 10.58 -25.42 -7.10
CA VAL A 416 9.30 -25.25 -7.80
C VAL A 416 9.05 -26.51 -8.60
N TRP A 417 7.98 -27.24 -8.28
CA TRP A 417 7.48 -28.36 -9.05
C TRP A 417 6.32 -27.87 -9.92
N ARG A 418 6.44 -28.11 -11.23
CA ARG A 418 5.40 -27.85 -12.21
C ARG A 418 4.82 -29.19 -12.65
N TYR A 419 3.50 -29.32 -12.55
CA TYR A 419 2.79 -30.56 -12.90
C TYR A 419 2.20 -30.52 -14.32
N HIS A 420 2.58 -29.51 -15.08
CA HIS A 420 2.24 -29.35 -16.48
C HIS A 420 3.45 -28.80 -17.23
N ASN A 421 3.78 -29.43 -18.36
CA ASN A 421 4.79 -28.91 -19.28
C ASN A 421 4.42 -29.29 -20.71
N LYS A 422 4.66 -28.38 -21.65
CA LYS A 422 4.53 -28.65 -23.08
C LYS A 422 5.84 -29.29 -23.55
N LEU A 423 5.82 -30.61 -23.78
CA LEU A 423 7.00 -31.29 -24.31
C LEU A 423 7.28 -30.79 -25.74
N ALA A 424 8.41 -30.11 -25.92
CA ALA A 424 8.95 -29.77 -27.23
C ALA A 424 9.63 -31.01 -27.85
N SER A 425 8.85 -31.78 -28.63
CA SER A 425 9.25 -32.67 -29.75
C SER A 425 10.68 -33.22 -29.85
N THR A 426 10.83 -34.55 -30.03
CA THR A 426 11.91 -35.15 -30.87
C THR A 426 11.51 -36.47 -31.56
N SER A 427 11.26 -36.43 -32.88
CA SER A 427 12.04 -37.12 -33.94
C SER A 427 11.25 -37.21 -35.26
N ARG A 428 11.97 -37.16 -36.38
CA ARG A 428 11.46 -37.19 -37.76
C ARG A 428 11.62 -38.62 -38.30
N ALA A 429 10.56 -39.19 -38.89
CA ALA A 429 10.52 -40.57 -39.39
C ALA A 429 10.71 -40.66 -40.90
N ASP A 430 11.70 -39.96 -41.44
CA ASP A 430 12.17 -40.19 -42.80
C ASP A 430 12.97 -41.50 -42.84
N VAL A 431 12.28 -42.63 -43.06
CA VAL A 431 12.65 -43.81 -43.87
C VAL A 431 11.84 -45.06 -43.43
N TRP A 432 11.08 -45.57 -44.39
CA TRP A 432 10.20 -46.76 -44.41
C TRP A 432 11.00 -48.10 -44.38
N PRO A 433 10.42 -49.27 -43.96
CA PRO A 433 9.07 -49.56 -43.50
C PRO A 433 8.89 -49.75 -41.97
N ALA A 434 7.65 -49.57 -41.53
CA ALA A 434 7.20 -49.47 -40.13
C ALA A 434 7.02 -50.83 -39.41
N VAL A 435 7.34 -50.85 -38.11
CA VAL A 435 7.04 -51.95 -37.19
C VAL A 435 5.64 -51.74 -36.59
N THR A 436 4.78 -52.74 -36.77
CA THR A 436 3.50 -52.87 -36.07
C THR A 436 3.75 -53.18 -34.59
N ALA A 437 3.64 -52.15 -33.73
CA ALA A 437 3.48 -52.38 -32.31
C ALA A 437 1.99 -52.55 -32.00
N SER A 438 1.62 -53.75 -31.58
CA SER A 438 0.31 -54.08 -31.04
C SER A 438 -0.09 -53.06 -29.97
N PHE A 439 -1.28 -52.48 -30.11
CA PHE A 439 -1.99 -51.59 -29.18
C PHE A 439 -1.93 -50.06 -29.36
N ARG A 440 -1.25 -49.45 -30.34
CA ARG A 440 -1.46 -48.01 -30.62
C ARG A 440 -1.38 -47.69 -32.11
N TYR A 441 -2.40 -46.97 -32.60
CA TYR A 441 -2.72 -46.73 -34.01
C TYR A 441 -1.53 -46.23 -34.87
N VAL A 442 -1.38 -46.86 -36.04
CA VAL A 442 -0.60 -46.36 -37.19
C VAL A 442 -1.59 -45.60 -38.09
N PHE A 443 -1.24 -44.38 -38.52
CA PHE A 443 -2.08 -43.62 -39.46
C PHE A 443 -2.13 -44.31 -40.84
N THR A 444 -3.15 -43.97 -41.64
CA THR A 444 -3.40 -44.56 -42.96
C THR A 444 -2.29 -44.29 -44.00
N ASP A 445 -1.34 -43.40 -43.70
CA ASP A 445 -0.16 -43.09 -44.52
C ASP A 445 1.10 -43.87 -44.10
N GLY A 446 1.04 -44.67 -43.03
CA GLY A 446 2.20 -45.42 -42.53
C GLY A 446 3.25 -44.57 -41.80
N GLU A 447 2.93 -43.32 -41.45
CA GLU A 447 3.81 -42.45 -40.66
C GLU A 447 3.43 -42.49 -39.16
N SER A 448 4.44 -42.42 -38.28
CA SER A 448 4.27 -42.22 -36.84
C SER A 448 4.69 -40.79 -36.48
N TYR A 449 3.71 -39.92 -36.26
CA TYR A 449 3.96 -38.52 -35.88
C TYR A 449 3.99 -38.35 -34.36
N ALA A 450 5.10 -37.82 -33.82
CA ALA A 450 5.16 -37.31 -32.46
C ALA A 450 4.78 -35.81 -32.45
N TRP A 451 3.53 -35.48 -32.17
CA TRP A 451 3.09 -34.09 -32.03
C TRP A 451 3.62 -33.49 -30.72
N SER A 452 3.75 -32.17 -30.62
CA SER A 452 3.91 -31.51 -29.32
C SER A 452 2.72 -31.88 -28.44
N ARG A 453 2.96 -32.61 -27.36
CA ARG A 453 1.92 -33.07 -26.43
C ARG A 453 2.24 -32.52 -25.05
N GLU A 454 1.21 -32.11 -24.33
CA GLU A 454 1.37 -31.68 -22.96
C GLU A 454 1.43 -32.91 -22.04
N LEU A 455 2.35 -32.87 -21.09
CA LEU A 455 2.49 -33.84 -20.01
C LEU A 455 1.77 -33.31 -18.78
N TYR A 456 1.01 -34.16 -18.12
CA TYR A 456 0.41 -33.89 -16.82
C TYR A 456 0.98 -34.83 -15.74
N GLY A 457 1.02 -34.36 -14.50
CA GLY A 457 1.84 -34.96 -13.44
C GLY A 457 3.21 -34.28 -13.37
N LEU A 458 4.11 -34.68 -12.47
CA LEU A 458 5.34 -33.91 -12.26
C LEU A 458 6.15 -33.81 -13.55
N ALA A 459 6.23 -32.61 -14.13
CA ALA A 459 6.77 -32.40 -15.45
C ALA A 459 8.13 -31.69 -15.42
N GLU A 460 8.30 -30.76 -14.47
CA GLU A 460 9.54 -30.02 -14.27
C GLU A 460 9.74 -29.73 -12.78
N THR A 461 10.99 -29.71 -12.33
CA THR A 461 11.36 -29.16 -11.03
C THR A 461 12.52 -28.20 -11.19
N VAL A 462 12.35 -26.96 -10.74
CA VAL A 462 13.41 -25.95 -10.71
C VAL A 462 13.85 -25.79 -9.25
N THR A 463 15.13 -25.98 -8.97
CA THR A 463 15.73 -25.78 -7.65
C THR A 463 16.71 -24.61 -7.73
N THR A 464 16.40 -23.49 -7.09
CA THR A 464 17.27 -22.32 -6.99
C THR A 464 17.83 -22.22 -5.57
N THR A 465 19.13 -22.35 -5.41
CA THR A 465 19.85 -22.19 -4.15
C THR A 465 20.57 -20.85 -4.15
N ARG A 466 20.46 -20.07 -3.08
CA ARG A 466 21.14 -18.79 -2.88
C ARG A 466 22.01 -18.88 -1.65
N GLU A 467 23.25 -18.46 -1.78
CA GLU A 467 24.21 -18.30 -0.70
C GLU A 467 24.35 -16.81 -0.39
N HIS A 468 24.37 -16.48 0.90
CA HIS A 468 24.39 -15.11 1.38
C HIS A 468 25.75 -14.78 2.01
N ASN A 469 26.28 -13.60 1.69
CA ASN A 469 27.49 -13.10 2.29
C ASN A 469 27.27 -12.83 3.79
N ALA A 470 28.14 -13.39 4.63
CA ALA A 470 27.99 -13.30 6.09
C ALA A 470 28.16 -11.89 6.67
N THR A 471 28.82 -10.97 5.94
CA THR A 471 29.11 -9.60 6.42
C THR A 471 28.07 -8.60 5.92
N THR A 472 27.72 -8.67 4.63
CA THR A 472 26.82 -7.70 3.99
C THR A 472 25.36 -8.16 3.87
N GLY A 473 25.10 -9.47 4.01
CA GLY A 473 23.76 -10.05 3.83
C GLY A 473 23.26 -10.06 2.38
N ALA A 474 24.08 -9.65 1.41
CA ALA A 474 23.78 -9.72 -0.01
C ALA A 474 23.92 -11.16 -0.54
N VAL A 475 23.16 -11.50 -1.58
CA VAL A 475 23.35 -12.76 -2.31
C VAL A 475 24.71 -12.71 -3.01
N GLU A 476 25.60 -13.65 -2.69
CA GLU A 476 26.92 -13.76 -3.32
C GLU A 476 26.95 -14.82 -4.41
N ARG A 477 26.10 -15.84 -4.31
CA ARG A 477 26.00 -16.92 -5.29
C ARG A 477 24.57 -17.42 -5.41
N GLU A 478 24.12 -17.65 -6.63
CA GLU A 478 22.85 -18.31 -6.95
C GLU A 478 23.10 -19.50 -7.88
N VAL A 479 22.51 -20.66 -7.58
CA VAL A 479 22.58 -21.88 -8.40
C VAL A 479 21.17 -22.35 -8.70
N GLU A 480 20.76 -22.31 -9.96
CA GLU A 480 19.48 -22.80 -10.46
C GLU A 480 19.67 -24.12 -11.21
N GLU A 481 19.06 -25.19 -10.72
CA GLU A 481 19.01 -26.50 -11.37
C GLU A 481 17.61 -26.80 -11.89
N VAL A 482 17.50 -27.10 -13.18
CA VAL A 482 16.23 -27.51 -13.80
C VAL A 482 16.26 -29.02 -14.00
N TYR A 483 15.25 -29.72 -13.52
CA TYR A 483 15.00 -31.15 -13.72
C TYR A 483 13.72 -31.34 -14.51
N GLY A 484 13.68 -32.38 -15.33
CA GLY A 484 12.48 -32.75 -16.06
C GLY A 484 12.66 -34.05 -16.82
N TYR A 485 11.58 -34.48 -17.47
CA TYR A 485 11.63 -35.62 -18.38
C TYR A 485 12.28 -35.19 -19.70
N SER A 486 13.41 -35.78 -20.04
CA SER A 486 14.09 -35.57 -21.32
C SER A 486 14.43 -36.91 -21.96
N PRO A 487 14.16 -37.08 -23.27
CA PRO A 487 14.60 -38.26 -24.00
C PRO A 487 16.14 -38.27 -24.04
N ARG A 488 16.72 -39.45 -23.85
CA ARG A 488 18.16 -39.66 -24.09
C ARG A 488 18.39 -39.86 -25.58
N HIS A 489 19.46 -39.29 -26.12
CA HIS A 489 19.91 -39.60 -27.49
C HIS A 489 20.53 -41.00 -27.67
N ALA A 490 20.41 -41.90 -26.68
CA ALA A 490 21.10 -43.18 -26.67
C ALA A 490 20.16 -44.35 -26.98
N ALA A 491 20.56 -45.22 -27.90
CA ALA A 491 20.08 -46.59 -27.94
C ALA A 491 20.67 -47.32 -26.74
N ARG A 492 19.85 -47.72 -25.76
CA ARG A 492 20.33 -48.57 -24.66
C ARG A 492 19.52 -49.85 -24.58
N ASP A 493 20.19 -50.97 -24.84
CA ASP A 493 19.76 -52.30 -24.46
C ASP A 493 20.16 -52.56 -22.99
N GLY A 494 19.38 -53.38 -22.30
CA GLY A 494 19.67 -53.81 -20.94
C GLY A 494 18.73 -54.92 -20.44
N THR A 495 17.47 -54.93 -20.88
CA THR A 495 16.51 -55.96 -20.43
C THR A 495 15.32 -56.23 -21.37
N ASN A 496 15.17 -55.56 -22.51
CA ASN A 496 14.03 -55.78 -23.42
C ASN A 496 14.48 -55.88 -24.88
N ASN A 497 14.22 -57.05 -25.48
CA ASN A 497 14.47 -57.39 -26.89
C ASN A 497 13.71 -56.47 -27.88
N MET A 498 14.20 -55.27 -28.18
CA MET A 498 13.75 -54.52 -29.36
C MET A 498 14.88 -54.36 -30.39
N PRO A 499 14.65 -54.74 -31.66
CA PRO A 499 15.72 -54.88 -32.65
C PRO A 499 16.24 -53.53 -33.14
N ILE A 500 17.56 -53.43 -33.26
CA ILE A 500 18.24 -52.46 -34.13
C ILE A 500 17.61 -52.55 -35.52
N ARG A 501 17.33 -51.41 -36.17
CA ARG A 501 16.79 -51.41 -37.54
C ARG A 501 17.73 -52.18 -38.47
N ALA A 502 17.19 -52.86 -39.48
CA ALA A 502 17.97 -53.51 -40.54
C ALA A 502 18.93 -52.55 -41.30
N SER A 503 18.75 -51.23 -41.15
CA SER A 503 19.60 -50.17 -41.71
C SER A 503 20.80 -49.77 -40.84
N GLY A 504 21.05 -50.43 -39.70
CA GLY A 504 22.15 -50.10 -38.78
C GLY A 504 21.93 -48.81 -37.98
N ARG A 505 20.76 -48.17 -38.07
CA ARG A 505 20.40 -46.97 -37.29
C ARG A 505 19.64 -47.37 -36.03
N GLY A 506 20.08 -46.85 -34.88
CA GLY A 506 19.44 -47.06 -33.59
C GLY A 506 17.99 -46.58 -33.58
N GLN A 507 17.14 -47.29 -32.83
CA GLN A 507 15.81 -46.82 -32.47
C GLN A 507 16.00 -45.75 -31.38
N LEU A 508 15.44 -44.55 -31.59
CA LEU A 508 15.29 -43.58 -30.51
C LEU A 508 14.22 -44.14 -29.59
N ASP A 509 14.62 -44.66 -28.43
CA ASP A 509 13.68 -44.97 -27.39
C ASP A 509 13.05 -43.65 -26.92
N LEU A 510 11.74 -43.51 -27.13
CA LEU A 510 10.93 -42.42 -26.59
C LEU A 510 10.69 -42.62 -25.08
N VAL A 511 11.66 -43.18 -24.35
CA VAL A 511 11.61 -43.31 -22.89
C VAL A 511 12.34 -42.11 -22.32
N ALA A 512 11.60 -41.02 -22.07
CA ALA A 512 12.13 -39.90 -21.33
C ALA A 512 12.30 -40.32 -19.86
N ILE A 513 13.46 -39.99 -19.29
CA ILE A 513 13.76 -40.23 -17.89
C ILE A 513 13.81 -38.91 -17.14
N TRP A 514 13.46 -38.93 -15.86
CA TRP A 514 13.67 -37.76 -15.00
C TRP A 514 15.16 -37.53 -14.79
N ARG A 515 15.65 -36.35 -15.19
CA ARG A 515 17.05 -35.97 -15.01
C ARG A 515 17.22 -34.46 -14.92
N ARG A 516 18.39 -34.02 -14.45
CA ARG A 516 18.81 -32.61 -14.53
C ARG A 516 19.01 -32.23 -16.00
N LEU A 517 18.34 -31.18 -16.45
CA LEU A 517 18.37 -30.64 -17.81
C LEU A 517 19.38 -29.50 -17.94
N GLN A 518 19.42 -28.62 -16.94
CA GLN A 518 20.25 -27.42 -16.93
C GLN A 518 20.69 -27.07 -15.50
N GLU A 519 21.87 -26.47 -15.37
CA GLU A 519 22.39 -25.83 -14.14
C GLU A 519 22.90 -24.44 -14.54
N LYS A 520 22.33 -23.37 -13.97
CA LYS A 520 22.82 -22.00 -14.10
C LYS A 520 23.43 -21.57 -12.77
N THR A 521 24.70 -21.19 -12.76
CA THR A 521 25.36 -20.57 -11.62
C THR A 521 25.55 -19.09 -11.89
N THR A 522 25.18 -18.23 -10.95
CA THR A 522 25.41 -16.78 -10.97
C THR A 522 26.22 -16.39 -9.74
N ASP A 523 27.47 -15.98 -9.92
CA ASP A 523 28.30 -15.42 -8.85
C ASP A 523 28.21 -13.88 -8.91
N TYR A 524 27.75 -13.24 -7.84
CA TYR A 524 27.65 -11.78 -7.75
C TYR A 524 28.94 -11.18 -7.21
N LEU A 525 29.43 -10.12 -7.87
CA LEU A 525 30.64 -9.40 -7.48
C LEU A 525 30.24 -8.16 -6.68
N LEU A 526 30.61 -8.12 -5.41
CA LEU A 526 30.25 -7.05 -4.47
C LEU A 526 31.47 -6.20 -4.13
N GLY A 527 31.25 -4.90 -3.96
CA GLY A 527 32.24 -3.96 -3.42
C GLY A 527 32.29 -3.95 -1.90
N ASP A 528 33.32 -3.33 -1.32
CA ASP A 528 33.50 -3.20 0.13
C ASP A 528 32.38 -2.39 0.81
N ASP A 529 31.68 -1.57 0.03
CA ASP A 529 30.51 -0.76 0.40
C ASP A 529 29.17 -1.52 0.27
N GLY A 530 29.20 -2.79 -0.15
CA GLY A 530 28.02 -3.63 -0.37
C GLY A 530 27.33 -3.42 -1.70
N ASN A 531 27.82 -2.51 -2.56
CA ASN A 531 27.24 -2.26 -3.88
C ASN A 531 27.58 -3.37 -4.88
N LEU A 532 26.69 -3.58 -5.85
CA LEU A 532 26.89 -4.57 -6.91
C LEU A 532 27.86 -4.03 -7.97
N LEU A 533 29.02 -4.68 -8.11
CA LEU A 533 30.04 -4.35 -9.13
C LEU A 533 29.84 -5.12 -10.43
N GLY A 534 29.08 -6.22 -10.40
CA GLY A 534 28.84 -7.07 -11.56
C GLY A 534 28.42 -8.49 -11.18
N ASN A 535 28.35 -9.38 -12.16
CA ASN A 535 28.06 -10.79 -11.93
C ASN A 535 28.65 -11.69 -13.04
N ARG A 536 29.00 -12.92 -12.68
CA ARG A 536 29.41 -13.98 -13.61
C ARG A 536 28.33 -15.04 -13.67
N GLU A 537 27.80 -15.31 -14.84
CA GLU A 537 26.83 -16.37 -15.11
C GLU A 537 27.48 -17.52 -15.90
N GLU A 538 27.27 -18.76 -15.47
CA GLU A 538 27.69 -19.98 -16.15
C GLU A 538 26.50 -20.92 -16.28
N ILE A 539 26.16 -21.32 -17.51
CA ILE A 539 25.08 -22.27 -17.80
C ILE A 539 25.70 -23.59 -18.28
N ARG A 540 25.30 -24.70 -17.66
CA ARG A 540 25.70 -26.07 -18.00
C ARG A 540 24.47 -26.91 -18.38
N GLY A 541 24.65 -27.88 -19.26
CA GLY A 541 23.59 -28.77 -19.70
C GLY A 541 24.13 -29.96 -20.49
N TRP A 542 23.21 -30.80 -21.00
CA TRP A 542 23.58 -31.94 -21.83
C TRP A 542 23.86 -31.52 -23.27
N LYS A 543 25.01 -31.95 -23.79
CA LYS A 543 25.36 -31.82 -25.21
C LYS A 543 25.62 -33.21 -25.78
N SER A 544 24.99 -33.52 -26.91
CA SER A 544 25.19 -34.77 -27.63
C SER A 544 26.45 -34.69 -28.47
N HIS A 545 27.31 -35.70 -28.36
CA HIS A 545 28.51 -35.87 -29.18
C HIS A 545 28.51 -37.23 -29.86
N PRO A 546 28.96 -37.35 -31.12
CA PRO A 546 29.11 -38.64 -31.76
C PRO A 546 30.19 -39.45 -31.03
N THR A 547 29.93 -40.73 -30.83
CA THR A 547 30.86 -41.64 -30.14
C THR A 547 32.09 -41.89 -31.02
N PRO A 548 33.33 -41.77 -30.50
CA PRO A 548 34.52 -41.94 -31.33
C PRO A 548 34.70 -43.34 -31.95
N ALA A 549 34.13 -44.36 -31.31
CA ALA A 549 34.03 -45.75 -31.78
C ALA A 549 32.77 -46.38 -31.16
N GLY A 550 31.67 -46.41 -31.90
CA GLY A 550 30.42 -46.97 -31.37
C GLY A 550 30.42 -48.50 -31.45
N GLN A 551 29.63 -49.14 -30.57
CA GLN A 551 29.60 -50.59 -30.39
C GLN A 551 29.22 -51.39 -31.68
N TYR A 552 28.73 -50.70 -32.71
CA TYR A 552 28.26 -51.26 -33.97
C TYR A 552 29.00 -50.71 -35.21
N ASP A 553 30.22 -50.21 -35.05
CA ASP A 553 31.07 -49.81 -36.18
C ASP A 553 31.59 -51.05 -36.94
N TRP A 554 31.20 -51.21 -38.22
CA TRP A 554 31.62 -52.34 -39.07
C TRP A 554 32.07 -51.85 -40.46
N GLY A 555 33.35 -52.04 -40.81
CA GLY A 555 33.90 -51.60 -42.09
C GLY A 555 33.84 -50.07 -42.27
N ASP A 556 33.30 -49.60 -43.40
CA ASP A 556 33.08 -48.16 -43.67
C ASP A 556 31.82 -47.60 -42.98
N PHE A 557 31.00 -48.45 -42.36
CA PHE A 557 29.81 -48.02 -41.63
C PHE A 557 30.18 -47.60 -40.22
N ARG A 558 30.01 -46.30 -39.96
CA ARG A 558 30.05 -45.71 -38.61
C ARG A 558 28.66 -45.76 -38.01
N SER A 559 28.55 -46.26 -36.78
CA SER A 559 27.33 -46.20 -35.99
C SER A 559 27.00 -44.74 -35.66
N ASN A 560 25.70 -44.42 -35.65
CA ASN A 560 25.19 -43.12 -35.22
C ASN A 560 25.06 -43.05 -33.70
N ASP A 561 25.98 -43.68 -32.97
CA ASP A 561 25.92 -43.71 -31.52
C ASP A 561 26.25 -42.31 -30.97
N TRP A 562 25.40 -41.77 -30.11
CA TRP A 562 25.57 -40.45 -29.50
C TRP A 562 25.74 -40.61 -27.99
N VAL A 563 26.82 -40.04 -27.46
CA VAL A 563 27.02 -39.91 -26.03
C VAL A 563 26.66 -38.49 -25.62
N GLU A 564 25.72 -38.38 -24.68
CA GLU A 564 25.41 -37.11 -24.03
C GLU A 564 26.42 -36.87 -22.89
N GLN A 565 27.02 -35.69 -22.86
CA GLN A 565 27.93 -35.28 -21.80
C GLN A 565 27.47 -33.93 -21.19
N TRP A 566 27.68 -33.78 -19.88
CA TRP A 566 27.33 -32.55 -19.15
C TRP A 566 28.47 -31.53 -19.25
N HIS A 567 28.23 -30.41 -19.94
CA HIS A 567 29.26 -29.41 -20.27
C HIS A 567 28.77 -27.97 -20.05
N PRO A 568 29.68 -27.00 -19.87
CA PRO A 568 29.35 -25.58 -19.97
C PRO A 568 28.85 -25.25 -21.38
N LEU A 569 27.64 -24.68 -21.45
CA LEU A 569 26.99 -24.23 -22.67
C LEU A 569 27.26 -22.74 -22.93
N SER A 570 27.28 -21.92 -21.88
CA SER A 570 27.59 -20.50 -21.97
C SER A 570 28.23 -19.96 -20.68
N VAL A 571 29.10 -18.96 -20.83
CA VAL A 571 29.65 -18.16 -19.74
C VAL A 571 29.50 -16.69 -20.12
N LYS A 572 28.95 -15.88 -19.22
CA LYS A 572 28.73 -14.44 -19.38
C LYS A 572 29.27 -13.72 -18.14
N LEU A 573 29.99 -12.63 -18.33
CA LEU A 573 30.40 -11.72 -17.25
C LEU A 573 29.77 -10.36 -17.50
N VAL A 574 29.19 -9.75 -16.48
CA VAL A 574 28.63 -8.40 -16.52
C VAL A 574 29.36 -7.56 -15.47
N GLN A 575 29.75 -6.35 -15.82
CA GLN A 575 30.41 -5.38 -14.95
C GLN A 575 29.63 -4.06 -14.99
N TYR A 576 29.47 -3.42 -13.84
CA TYR A 576 28.82 -2.12 -13.69
C TYR A 576 29.87 -1.05 -13.33
N ASN A 577 29.96 0.01 -14.14
CA ASN A 577 30.82 1.15 -13.87
C ASN A 577 29.95 2.39 -13.60
N VAL A 578 30.01 2.95 -12.40
CA VAL A 578 29.28 4.18 -12.05
C VAL A 578 29.91 5.37 -12.78
N ILE A 579 29.11 6.12 -13.54
CA ILE A 579 29.55 7.34 -14.23
C ILE A 579 29.15 8.58 -13.41
N SER A 580 27.91 8.60 -12.89
CA SER A 580 27.34 9.67 -12.05
C SER A 580 26.16 9.14 -11.20
N GLU A 581 25.54 9.96 -10.34
CA GLU A 581 24.45 9.53 -9.43
C GLU A 581 23.21 8.95 -10.15
N ASP A 582 22.99 9.35 -11.41
CA ASP A 582 21.86 8.96 -12.24
C ASP A 582 22.28 8.23 -13.53
N GLN A 583 23.56 7.81 -13.66
CA GLN A 583 24.03 7.08 -14.83
C GLN A 583 25.12 6.05 -14.50
N TYR A 584 25.04 4.90 -15.16
CA TYR A 584 26.07 3.86 -15.12
C TYR A 584 26.27 3.19 -16.48
N GLU A 585 27.44 2.59 -16.67
CA GLU A 585 27.76 1.72 -17.81
C GLU A 585 27.66 0.26 -17.41
N GLU A 586 26.91 -0.53 -18.18
CA GLU A 586 26.91 -1.99 -18.11
C GLU A 586 27.82 -2.55 -19.21
N VAL A 587 28.84 -3.32 -18.83
CA VAL A 587 29.76 -3.99 -19.74
C VAL A 587 29.56 -5.50 -19.65
N THR A 588 29.07 -6.11 -20.72
CA THR A 588 28.91 -7.55 -20.86
C THR A 588 30.08 -8.14 -21.66
N TYR A 589 30.68 -9.21 -21.14
CA TYR A 589 31.62 -10.09 -21.83
C TYR A 589 30.98 -11.45 -22.03
N GLY A 590 30.83 -11.87 -23.29
CA GLY A 590 30.26 -13.18 -23.63
C GLY A 590 30.95 -13.79 -24.86
N PRO A 591 30.38 -14.88 -25.41
CA PRO A 591 30.93 -15.53 -26.61
C PRO A 591 30.95 -14.62 -27.84
N GLU A 592 30.12 -13.57 -27.87
CA GLU A 592 30.07 -12.55 -28.95
C GLU A 592 31.06 -11.39 -28.75
N GLY A 593 31.85 -11.38 -27.67
CA GLY A 593 32.82 -10.33 -27.35
C GLY A 593 32.31 -9.32 -26.31
N ARG A 594 32.97 -8.15 -26.24
CA ARG A 594 32.66 -7.07 -25.30
C ARG A 594 31.53 -6.19 -25.85
N GLN A 595 30.46 -6.03 -25.09
CA GLN A 595 29.33 -5.13 -25.37
C GLN A 595 29.17 -4.16 -24.20
N ALA A 596 29.09 -2.85 -24.47
CA ALA A 596 28.93 -1.82 -23.43
C ALA A 596 27.69 -0.96 -23.72
N LYS A 597 26.92 -0.65 -22.68
CA LYS A 597 25.71 0.18 -22.78
C LYS A 597 25.64 1.14 -21.60
N VAL A 598 25.40 2.42 -21.88
CA VAL A 598 25.13 3.44 -20.84
C VAL A 598 23.64 3.47 -20.55
N LEU A 599 23.29 3.44 -19.27
CA LEU A 599 21.92 3.41 -18.76
C LEU A 599 21.69 4.56 -17.78
N THR A 600 20.49 5.15 -17.83
CA THR A 600 20.03 6.16 -16.88
C THR A 600 19.37 5.49 -15.66
N GLY A 601 19.72 5.92 -14.47
CA GLY A 601 19.31 5.36 -13.18
C GLY A 601 20.50 4.99 -12.30
N ARG A 602 20.23 4.49 -11.10
CA ARG A 602 21.24 3.91 -10.21
C ARG A 602 21.59 2.48 -10.66
N VAL A 603 22.81 2.04 -10.34
CA VAL A 603 23.22 0.64 -10.52
C VAL A 603 22.23 -0.27 -9.80
N PRO A 604 21.84 -1.42 -10.38
CA PRO A 604 20.95 -2.37 -9.71
C PRO A 604 21.52 -2.76 -8.34
N SER A 605 20.73 -2.56 -7.29
CA SER A 605 21.11 -3.02 -5.95
C SER A 605 21.20 -4.56 -5.94
N PRO A 606 22.16 -5.14 -5.21
CA PRO A 606 22.15 -6.58 -5.01
C PRO A 606 20.87 -7.00 -4.28
N GLY A 607 20.44 -8.24 -4.49
CA GLY A 607 19.40 -8.83 -3.66
C GLY A 607 19.92 -8.92 -2.23
N TYR A 608 19.38 -8.10 -1.33
CA TYR A 608 19.68 -8.17 0.09
C TYR A 608 18.80 -9.23 0.76
N ARG A 609 19.27 -9.79 1.88
CA ARG A 609 18.44 -10.59 2.79
C ARG A 609 17.13 -9.83 3.06
N SER A 610 15.99 -10.51 2.96
CA SER A 610 14.78 -10.00 3.62
C SER A 610 15.12 -9.79 5.10
N SER A 611 14.70 -8.67 5.69
CA SER A 611 14.86 -8.51 7.14
C SER A 611 14.17 -9.70 7.82
N PRO A 612 14.73 -10.24 8.92
CA PRO A 612 14.09 -11.32 9.69
C PRO A 612 12.68 -10.95 10.17
N TRP A 613 12.30 -9.67 10.11
CA TRP A 613 11.04 -9.13 10.59
C TRP A 613 10.04 -8.75 9.48
N THR A 614 10.49 -8.65 8.22
CA THR A 614 9.60 -8.32 7.08
C THR A 614 8.60 -9.42 6.75
N GLU A 615 8.72 -10.57 7.41
CA GLU A 615 7.85 -11.71 7.15
C GLU A 615 7.09 -12.23 8.36
N LEU A 616 7.03 -11.59 9.53
CA LEU A 616 6.04 -12.02 10.53
C LEU A 616 4.66 -12.20 9.86
N ARG A 617 4.13 -13.42 9.87
CA ARG A 617 2.84 -13.63 9.23
C ARG A 617 1.74 -13.05 10.10
N GLN A 618 1.24 -11.96 9.58
CA GLN A 618 0.02 -11.28 9.93
C GLN A 618 -1.17 -12.16 9.58
N ALA A 619 -1.98 -12.58 10.57
CA ALA A 619 -3.27 -13.18 10.26
C ALA A 619 -4.22 -12.07 9.79
N PRO A 620 -4.95 -12.24 8.67
CA PRO A 620 -5.93 -11.25 8.25
C PRO A 620 -7.00 -11.13 9.34
N VAL A 621 -7.02 -10.00 10.01
CA VAL A 621 -8.10 -9.61 10.90
C VAL A 621 -9.16 -9.01 10.01
N GLU A 622 -10.21 -9.77 9.71
CA GLU A 622 -11.38 -9.23 9.02
C GLU A 622 -12.51 -9.07 10.03
N ALA A 623 -12.87 -7.81 10.31
CA ALA A 623 -14.12 -7.50 10.96
C ALA A 623 -15.12 -7.02 9.90
N VAL A 624 -16.27 -7.69 9.85
CA VAL A 624 -17.38 -7.30 8.98
C VAL A 624 -18.51 -6.80 9.86
N LEU A 625 -18.93 -5.56 9.63
CA LEU A 625 -20.12 -4.99 10.23
C LEU A 625 -21.15 -4.79 9.11
N GLU A 626 -22.33 -5.38 9.27
CA GLU A 626 -23.47 -5.21 8.36
C GLU A 626 -24.61 -4.55 9.13
N ASP A 627 -25.23 -3.54 8.54
CA ASP A 627 -26.34 -2.80 9.14
C ASP A 627 -27.53 -2.73 8.16
N ALA A 628 -28.52 -3.58 8.44
CA ALA A 628 -29.73 -3.67 7.62
C ALA A 628 -30.60 -2.40 7.67
N THR A 629 -30.52 -1.62 8.75
CA THR A 629 -31.24 -0.34 8.85
C THR A 629 -30.60 0.71 7.95
N LEU A 630 -29.27 0.77 7.91
CA LEU A 630 -28.56 1.69 7.02
C LEU A 630 -28.67 1.29 5.55
N GLU A 631 -28.70 -0.02 5.26
CA GLU A 631 -29.02 -0.51 3.91
C GLU A 631 -30.43 -0.08 3.48
N ALA A 632 -31.41 -0.15 4.38
CA ALA A 632 -32.77 0.31 4.10
C ALA A 632 -32.86 1.84 3.90
N TRP A 633 -32.04 2.63 4.61
CA TRP A 633 -32.06 4.10 4.52
C TRP A 633 -31.26 4.66 3.35
N PHE A 634 -30.08 4.10 3.04
CA PHE A 634 -29.12 4.66 2.08
C PHE A 634 -28.79 3.73 0.89
N GLY A 635 -29.34 2.51 0.86
CA GLY A 635 -29.06 1.47 -0.13
C GLY A 635 -27.80 0.66 0.19
N PHE A 636 -27.62 -0.47 -0.50
CA PHE A 636 -26.44 -1.33 -0.31
C PHE A 636 -25.16 -0.62 -0.77
N ARG A 637 -24.23 -0.41 0.16
CA ARG A 637 -22.92 0.22 -0.09
C ARG A 637 -21.84 -0.43 0.74
N ARG A 638 -20.68 -0.67 0.13
CA ARG A 638 -19.54 -1.35 0.78
C ARG A 638 -18.34 -0.43 0.91
N ARG A 639 -17.80 -0.30 2.12
CA ARG A 639 -16.49 0.34 2.39
C ARG A 639 -15.50 -0.71 2.89
N ILE A 640 -14.32 -0.74 2.28
CA ILE A 640 -13.19 -1.59 2.72
C ILE A 640 -12.12 -0.65 3.26
N LEU A 641 -11.76 -0.85 4.53
CA LEU A 641 -10.69 -0.15 5.23
C LEU A 641 -9.52 -1.11 5.36
N THR A 642 -8.38 -0.75 4.78
CA THR A 642 -7.14 -1.50 4.94
C THR A 642 -6.29 -0.73 5.93
N ASP A 643 -6.01 -1.35 7.07
CA ASP A 643 -5.17 -0.78 8.13
C ASP A 643 -4.25 -1.87 8.68
N GLU A 644 -2.99 -1.86 8.24
CA GLU A 644 -1.97 -2.82 8.64
C GLU A 644 -1.64 -2.76 10.13
N TYR A 645 -2.04 -1.68 10.81
CA TYR A 645 -1.72 -1.43 12.21
C TYR A 645 -2.76 -1.98 13.20
N VAL A 646 -3.85 -2.58 12.74
CA VAL A 646 -4.84 -3.27 13.59
C VAL A 646 -4.32 -4.64 14.06
N GLN A 647 -4.15 -4.85 15.37
CA GLN A 647 -3.57 -6.04 15.99
C GLN A 647 -4.58 -7.09 16.45
N SER A 648 -5.86 -6.73 16.63
CA SER A 648 -6.90 -7.62 17.14
C SER A 648 -8.26 -7.38 16.49
N VAL A 649 -9.19 -8.33 16.64
CA VAL A 649 -10.58 -8.18 16.17
C VAL A 649 -11.30 -7.09 16.96
N GLU A 650 -10.96 -6.93 18.24
CA GLU A 650 -11.48 -5.87 19.11
C GLU A 650 -11.08 -4.49 18.58
N GLU A 651 -9.79 -4.26 18.29
CA GLU A 651 -9.32 -3.00 17.68
C GLU A 651 -9.99 -2.75 16.32
N ALA A 652 -10.17 -3.80 15.51
CA ALA A 652 -10.85 -3.71 14.23
C ALA A 652 -12.32 -3.26 14.38
N ARG A 653 -13.02 -3.80 15.39
CA ARG A 653 -14.41 -3.44 15.70
C ARG A 653 -14.53 -2.02 16.24
N ASP A 654 -13.60 -1.60 17.10
CA ASP A 654 -13.59 -0.24 17.66
C ASP A 654 -13.26 0.80 16.59
N LEU A 655 -12.33 0.50 15.69
CA LEU A 655 -12.06 1.34 14.52
C LEU A 655 -13.30 1.45 13.62
N LEU A 656 -13.95 0.32 13.30
CA LEU A 656 -15.19 0.30 12.52
C LEU A 656 -16.31 1.10 13.19
N ALA A 657 -16.49 0.96 14.51
CA ALA A 657 -17.51 1.66 15.25
C ALA A 657 -17.30 3.18 15.22
N ARG A 658 -16.05 3.64 15.34
CA ARG A 658 -15.69 5.07 15.25
C ARG A 658 -15.90 5.63 13.84
N GLU A 659 -15.42 4.94 12.82
CA GLU A 659 -15.62 5.35 11.42
C GLU A 659 -17.11 5.41 11.06
N LYS A 660 -17.88 4.40 11.49
CA LYS A 660 -19.34 4.39 11.32
C LYS A 660 -20.01 5.54 12.06
N ALA A 661 -19.69 5.75 13.34
CA ALA A 661 -20.28 6.82 14.15
C ALA A 661 -20.03 8.21 13.53
N ARG A 662 -18.82 8.39 12.98
CA ARG A 662 -18.43 9.62 12.29
C ARG A 662 -19.16 9.82 10.96
N GLU A 663 -19.28 8.79 10.13
CA GLU A 663 -20.08 8.86 8.89
C GLU A 663 -21.57 9.12 9.15
N LEU A 664 -22.08 8.61 10.28
CA LEU A 664 -23.45 8.83 10.72
C LEU A 664 -23.66 10.19 11.41
N SER A 665 -22.64 11.02 11.57
CA SER A 665 -22.82 12.34 12.18
C SER A 665 -23.51 13.32 11.22
N TRP A 666 -24.33 14.20 11.78
CA TRP A 666 -24.71 15.44 11.11
C TRP A 666 -23.52 16.38 11.11
N LYS A 667 -23.24 16.97 9.95
CA LYS A 667 -22.17 17.95 9.78
C LYS A 667 -22.79 19.34 9.83
N LEU A 668 -22.31 20.15 10.75
CA LEU A 668 -22.75 21.53 10.93
C LEU A 668 -21.62 22.46 10.51
N THR A 669 -21.93 23.43 9.66
CA THR A 669 -21.01 24.53 9.36
C THR A 669 -21.60 25.81 9.94
N LEU A 670 -20.84 26.46 10.82
CA LEU A 670 -21.30 27.59 11.62
C LEU A 670 -20.35 28.78 11.47
N ASP A 671 -20.89 29.95 11.17
CA ASP A 671 -20.15 31.21 11.17
C ASP A 671 -20.43 31.98 12.47
N ARG A 672 -19.37 32.52 13.08
CA ARG A 672 -19.44 33.30 14.33
C ARG A 672 -18.53 34.52 14.25
N ALA A 673 -18.91 35.61 14.94
CA ALA A 673 -18.04 36.77 15.18
C ALA A 673 -16.96 36.55 16.27
N GLU A 674 -16.86 35.32 16.81
CA GLU A 674 -15.94 34.97 17.89
C GLU A 674 -15.09 33.75 17.51
N ALA A 675 -13.77 33.87 17.68
CA ALA A 675 -12.76 32.87 17.35
C ALA A 675 -12.14 32.23 18.62
N ILE A 676 -12.98 31.59 19.46
CA ILE A 676 -12.58 31.12 20.80
C ILE A 676 -12.51 29.60 20.96
N ALA A 677 -13.12 28.84 20.04
CA ALA A 677 -13.22 27.39 20.17
C ALA A 677 -12.06 26.70 19.45
N GLU A 678 -11.63 25.57 20.00
CA GLU A 678 -10.53 24.77 19.48
C GLU A 678 -11.03 23.42 18.97
N VAL A 679 -10.26 22.82 18.07
CA VAL A 679 -10.51 21.48 17.56
C VAL A 679 -10.50 20.47 18.71
N GLY A 680 -11.51 19.59 18.75
CA GLY A 680 -11.69 18.59 19.80
C GLY A 680 -12.51 19.06 21.01
N GLN A 681 -12.97 20.32 21.06
CA GLN A 681 -13.89 20.78 22.09
C GLN A 681 -15.33 20.32 21.85
N THR A 682 -16.06 20.09 22.96
CA THR A 682 -17.45 19.68 22.97
C THR A 682 -18.36 20.89 23.19
N ILE A 683 -19.25 21.16 22.24
CA ILE A 683 -20.12 22.34 22.22
C ILE A 683 -21.59 21.93 22.25
N LEU A 684 -22.40 22.58 23.07
CA LEU A 684 -23.85 22.44 22.99
C LEU A 684 -24.43 23.49 22.03
N VAL A 685 -24.96 23.04 20.89
CA VAL A 685 -25.57 23.92 19.89
C VAL A 685 -27.09 23.95 20.10
N ARG A 686 -27.64 25.15 20.30
CA ARG A 686 -29.08 25.40 20.43
C ARG A 686 -29.55 26.35 19.33
N HIS A 687 -30.22 25.80 18.33
CA HIS A 687 -30.78 26.55 17.20
C HIS A 687 -32.27 26.22 17.01
N PRO A 688 -33.18 26.92 17.72
CA PRO A 688 -34.62 26.65 17.71
C PRO A 688 -35.26 26.62 16.31
N GLU A 689 -34.82 27.50 15.40
CA GLU A 689 -35.38 27.58 14.04
C GLU A 689 -35.13 26.31 13.21
N HIS A 690 -34.05 25.59 13.51
CA HIS A 690 -33.71 24.32 12.88
C HIS A 690 -34.08 23.11 13.76
N GLY A 691 -34.77 23.33 14.89
CA GLY A 691 -35.12 22.27 15.84
C GLY A 691 -33.91 21.59 16.49
N LEU A 692 -32.74 22.23 16.49
CA LEU A 692 -31.49 21.63 16.94
C LEU A 692 -31.21 21.99 18.40
N ALA A 693 -31.03 20.98 19.24
CA ALA A 693 -30.52 21.09 20.60
C ALA A 693 -29.64 19.88 20.88
N ALA A 694 -28.41 19.90 20.35
CA ALA A 694 -27.54 18.74 20.35
C ALA A 694 -26.11 19.11 20.72
N ARG A 695 -25.43 18.16 21.35
CA ARG A 695 -24.02 18.25 21.68
C ARG A 695 -23.19 17.83 20.46
N ALA A 696 -22.20 18.63 20.11
CA ALA A 696 -21.37 18.50 18.92
C ALA A 696 -19.88 18.55 19.28
N MET A 697 -19.04 17.95 18.44
CA MET A 697 -17.58 18.03 18.53
C MET A 697 -17.05 19.01 17.48
N VAL A 698 -16.13 19.91 17.84
CA VAL A 698 -15.43 20.77 16.86
C VAL A 698 -14.40 19.92 16.10
N THR A 699 -14.54 19.84 14.78
CA THR A 699 -13.63 19.04 13.93
C THR A 699 -12.79 19.88 12.99
N GLU A 700 -13.23 21.07 12.63
CA GLU A 700 -12.44 22.04 11.86
C GLU A 700 -12.74 23.44 12.37
N VAL A 701 -11.72 24.30 12.39
CA VAL A 701 -11.88 25.72 12.64
C VAL A 701 -11.04 26.51 11.63
N GLN A 702 -11.67 27.50 11.02
CA GLN A 702 -11.00 28.53 10.23
C GLN A 702 -11.27 29.87 10.90
N THR A 703 -10.24 30.42 11.53
CA THR A 703 -10.32 31.72 12.19
C THR A 703 -9.77 32.80 11.26
N ARG A 704 -10.42 33.96 11.28
CA ARG A 704 -10.13 35.10 10.41
C ARG A 704 -10.06 36.37 11.25
N ARG A 705 -9.04 37.19 11.02
CA ARG A 705 -8.95 38.53 11.62
C ARG A 705 -8.50 39.57 10.63
N GLU A 706 -9.26 40.65 10.52
CA GLU A 706 -8.97 41.76 9.63
C GLU A 706 -7.96 42.74 10.28
N PRO A 707 -6.78 42.97 9.67
CA PRO A 707 -5.75 43.86 10.24
C PRO A 707 -6.20 45.30 10.45
N ARG A 708 -7.09 45.80 9.59
CA ARG A 708 -7.48 47.23 9.57
C ARG A 708 -8.70 47.55 10.41
N THR A 709 -9.69 46.66 10.43
CA THR A 709 -10.93 46.86 11.20
C THR A 709 -10.86 46.19 12.57
N GLY A 710 -9.96 45.21 12.75
CA GLY A 710 -9.90 44.41 13.95
C GLY A 710 -11.00 43.35 14.03
N GLU A 711 -11.90 43.31 13.05
CA GLU A 711 -13.01 42.37 13.00
C GLU A 711 -12.48 40.94 13.02
N ALA A 712 -13.04 40.14 13.93
CA ALA A 712 -12.75 38.73 14.06
C ALA A 712 -13.97 37.93 13.63
N SER A 713 -13.73 36.85 12.91
CA SER A 713 -14.76 35.86 12.62
C SER A 713 -14.15 34.47 12.58
N ALA A 714 -14.98 33.45 12.73
CA ALA A 714 -14.56 32.07 12.60
C ALA A 714 -15.66 31.23 11.98
N THR A 715 -15.25 30.34 11.09
CA THR A 715 -16.09 29.28 10.56
C THR A 715 -15.69 27.98 11.24
N TYR A 716 -16.66 27.31 11.85
CA TYR A 716 -16.48 26.04 12.54
C TYR A 716 -17.20 24.93 11.79
N ARG A 717 -16.56 23.77 11.70
CA ARG A 717 -17.22 22.52 11.34
C ARG A 717 -17.40 21.68 12.59
N LEU A 718 -18.63 21.26 12.85
CA LEU A 718 -18.96 20.39 13.97
C LEU A 718 -19.57 19.08 13.50
N GLU A 719 -19.32 18.00 14.25
CA GLU A 719 -19.97 16.70 14.08
C GLU A 719 -20.93 16.46 15.25
N VAL A 720 -22.21 16.23 14.93
CA VAL A 720 -23.25 15.84 15.90
C VAL A 720 -23.60 14.37 15.65
N PRO A 721 -23.34 13.46 16.62
CA PRO A 721 -23.72 12.06 16.45
C PRO A 721 -25.22 11.90 16.25
N LEU A 722 -25.61 10.92 15.42
CA LEU A 722 -27.01 10.53 15.18
C LEU A 722 -27.65 9.86 16.40
#